data_AF-B5D3M9-F1
#
_entry.id   AF-B5D3M9-F1
#
_cell.length_a   1.000
_cell.length_b   1.000
_cell.length_c   1.000
_cell.angle_alpha   90.00
_cell.angle_beta   90.00
_cell.angle_gamma   90.00
#
_symmetry.space_group_name_H-M   'P 1'
#
loop_
_entity.id
_entity.type
_entity.pdbx_description
1 polymer ?
#
loop_
_entity_poly.entity_id
_entity_poly.type
_entity_poly.pdbx_seq_one_letter_code
_entity_poly.pdbx_strand_id
1 'polypeptide(L)'
;MKYKDIINKLMLLLLFVAGVTSCSDEDSEQLESGYGYVQFHVASVGTRSSQELEYLSEAKKIEVTLLNNDNRITQTLNLTSVEGMGDMGLTSEKLQLLDGEYKLQSYTLYGISEIVGNDLEPLIQVDLDELTPFEVMSSSITKVDVDVKSIVRGKVSFLLTKDLSAFDNIKGEANKSTSRAIEADVEQNPNEFNYNNIESVEIFYKKKGSQQQPFSRLCKVYRDYETGLFRTDTLAMEAKEYEVTQLRMFASNEMVLLLAQDMKDCFVNVLANETTSSDVPVKYDANNLAIKDYIALFNIWKNMKGEEWSYYGENFPIGANWRFENRPVDEWGKQPCVTLNNAGRVTQLDLGAFNPYGDVPEDLCNLTELEVLYLGHHNEEGDPSVITDETNGFAIDMWKLNHNPNYNFKRDYMDVFRARMALLHPSTVRTDLYKPKKGQVDVKKYATPVTYGNNQGRQTNRIKSLPKNIGNLKKLRAMFIANGLVSELPESFKELTSLQEFELYNCKNMKKVPQCLKDLNLVVLNFGVNPQMFEGEGATGNNDLNSLFDNANNNICKTLQLLYLIGNKISVFPKNIMNIADLRMLDMTRNRLKELPALVDASGNRKFNPVQAFFADNQITYMDDNFCGTDDIESFSVTNNALTEFPNMYKEKINGDPDATIYGATSLDFSYNKINSFRGGKEGKFNGVKTETLNLISNRFKTNKDNCDPKNGNRCYFPDDLVESGSIVLNLQLANCELDSIPATSFVGLKRLVALDLKGNRLRYIPMEFDLENFPYFTGVDLSNNAFSIFPSNIFNVQAMSKVLLSGQFEIKKMNGKEVTVPCLKAFPPNLSKALGLRALDISGNDIRKIPETDFPTQLAEFNVQSNPNLEMVIPSEVCTFIQMGRMYLYYDATQMITGCPILETEN
;
A
#
# COMPACT_ATOMS: atom_id res chain seq x y z
N MET A 1 9.13 11.09 5.79
CA MET A 1 10.12 10.08 6.23
C MET A 1 10.87 10.44 7.53
N LYS A 2 10.42 11.39 8.36
CA LYS A 2 11.22 11.94 9.49
C LYS A 2 10.99 11.35 10.90
N TYR A 3 10.29 10.22 11.06
CA TYR A 3 9.92 9.77 12.43
C TYR A 3 10.13 8.27 12.77
N LYS A 4 10.52 7.39 11.83
CA LYS A 4 10.46 5.92 12.10
C LYS A 4 11.76 5.26 12.57
N ASP A 5 12.92 5.68 12.07
CA ASP A 5 14.21 5.16 12.59
C ASP A 5 14.63 5.84 13.88
N ILE A 6 14.15 7.07 14.10
CA ILE A 6 14.27 7.77 15.37
C ILE A 6 13.44 7.03 16.43
N ILE A 7 12.21 6.57 16.16
CA ILE A 7 11.38 5.87 17.16
C ILE A 7 11.88 4.45 17.48
N ASN A 8 12.40 3.66 16.53
CA ASN A 8 12.90 2.31 16.86
C ASN A 8 14.29 2.30 17.53
N LYS A 9 15.11 3.34 17.32
CA LYS A 9 16.34 3.56 18.12
C LYS A 9 16.08 4.32 19.43
N LEU A 10 15.06 5.18 19.52
CA LEU A 10 14.63 5.80 20.79
C LEU A 10 13.82 4.85 21.68
N MET A 11 13.07 3.88 21.15
CA MET A 11 12.27 2.96 21.98
C MET A 11 13.11 1.97 22.80
N LEU A 12 14.42 1.87 22.55
CA LEU A 12 15.35 1.09 23.37
C LEU A 12 16.25 1.97 24.27
N LEU A 13 16.12 3.29 24.20
CA LEU A 13 16.88 4.27 25.01
C LEU A 13 15.99 5.50 25.24
N LEU A 14 14.99 5.36 26.12
CA LEU A 14 14.27 6.51 26.66
C LEU A 14 15.20 7.22 27.66
N LEU A 15 15.80 8.33 27.21
CA LEU A 15 16.61 9.23 28.03
C LEU A 15 15.74 10.39 28.49
N PHE A 16 15.54 10.55 29.81
CA PHE A 16 14.91 11.73 30.38
C PHE A 16 15.96 12.63 31.05
N VAL A 17 15.88 13.93 30.76
CA VAL A 17 16.57 14.98 31.51
C VAL A 17 15.55 15.56 32.48
N ALA A 18 15.77 15.37 33.78
CA ALA A 18 14.90 15.94 34.80
C ALA A 18 15.18 17.45 34.92
N GLY A 19 14.26 18.28 34.44
CA GLY A 19 14.36 19.74 34.54
C GLY A 19 14.22 20.20 35.99
N VAL A 20 15.17 21.01 36.46
CA VAL A 20 15.10 21.63 37.80
C VAL A 20 14.06 22.76 37.78
N THR A 21 12.81 22.47 38.15
CA THR A 21 11.88 23.52 38.60
C THR A 21 12.15 23.83 40.05
N SER A 22 12.58 25.06 40.32
CA SER A 22 12.64 25.65 41.65
C SER A 22 11.27 25.57 42.34
N CYS A 23 11.30 25.14 43.61
CA CYS A 23 10.26 25.16 44.65
C CYS A 23 9.42 23.87 44.86
N SER A 24 9.68 23.26 46.03
CA SER A 24 8.79 22.47 46.92
C SER A 24 7.82 21.47 46.28
N ASP A 25 8.17 20.19 46.31
CA ASP A 25 7.58 19.22 47.25
C ASP A 25 8.31 17.88 47.09
N GLU A 26 8.46 17.14 48.19
CA GLU A 26 8.99 15.78 48.22
C GLU A 26 8.00 14.82 47.57
N ASP A 27 7.90 14.83 46.24
CA ASP A 27 7.22 13.77 45.50
C ASP A 27 8.23 12.68 45.16
N SER A 28 8.03 11.52 45.78
CA SER A 28 8.76 10.28 45.50
C SER A 28 8.65 9.93 44.02
N GLU A 29 9.71 10.17 43.24
CA GLU A 29 9.84 9.65 41.88
C GLU A 29 9.70 8.12 41.94
N GLN A 30 8.61 7.60 41.35
CA GLN A 30 8.46 6.16 41.13
C GLN A 30 9.53 5.72 40.12
N LEU A 31 10.57 5.06 40.63
CA LEU A 31 11.62 4.44 39.85
C LEU A 31 11.02 3.38 38.90
N GLU A 32 11.06 3.62 37.59
CA GLU A 32 10.81 2.59 36.58
C GLU A 32 11.88 1.49 36.70
N SER A 33 11.47 0.22 36.76
CA SER A 33 12.41 -0.89 36.90
C SER A 33 13.29 -1.02 35.64
N GLY A 34 14.61 -0.92 35.79
CA GLY A 34 15.58 -1.04 34.69
C GLY A 34 16.39 0.22 34.36
N TYR A 35 16.17 1.35 35.06
CA TYR A 35 16.89 2.60 34.85
C TYR A 35 17.62 3.10 36.10
N GLY A 36 18.80 3.70 35.91
CA GLY A 36 19.55 4.43 36.93
C GLY A 36 19.92 5.84 36.45
N TYR A 37 20.55 6.63 37.33
CA TYR A 37 20.99 7.99 37.00
C TYR A 37 22.52 8.09 37.02
N VAL A 38 23.10 8.91 36.14
CA VAL A 38 24.51 9.29 36.18
C VAL A 38 24.65 10.80 36.38
N GLN A 39 25.68 11.20 37.13
CA GLN A 39 26.00 12.60 37.37
C GLN A 39 27.53 12.84 37.25
N PHE A 40 27.92 13.79 36.41
CA PHE A 40 29.33 14.10 36.14
C PHE A 40 29.84 15.19 37.08
N HIS A 41 30.97 14.95 37.74
CA HIS A 41 31.65 15.90 38.61
C HIS A 41 32.92 16.37 37.91
N VAL A 42 32.94 17.63 37.51
CA VAL A 42 34.03 18.23 36.72
C VAL A 42 34.97 18.98 37.68
N ALA A 43 36.23 18.57 37.75
CA ALA A 43 37.24 19.17 38.62
C ALA A 43 38.50 19.56 37.83
N SER A 44 39.16 20.65 38.22
CA SER A 44 40.44 21.06 37.60
C SER A 44 41.63 20.40 38.29
N VAL A 45 42.59 19.87 37.51
CA VAL A 45 43.83 19.27 38.02
C VAL A 45 45.03 20.15 37.67
N GLY A 46 45.40 21.08 38.56
CA GLY A 46 46.63 21.90 38.48
C GLY A 46 46.41 23.42 38.50
N THR A 47 47.42 24.19 38.94
CA THR A 47 47.34 25.64 39.25
C THR A 47 47.42 26.60 38.05
N ARG A 48 47.35 26.13 36.81
CA ARG A 48 47.17 26.98 35.62
C ARG A 48 46.37 26.22 34.56
N SER A 49 45.12 26.59 34.39
CA SER A 49 44.34 26.25 33.22
C SER A 49 44.94 26.94 31.99
N SER A 50 44.73 26.33 30.82
CA SER A 50 45.25 26.74 29.52
C SER A 50 44.94 28.21 29.17
N GLN A 51 45.64 28.76 28.19
CA GLN A 51 45.40 30.11 27.63
C GLN A 51 43.95 30.38 27.10
N GLU A 52 43.04 29.40 27.10
CA GLU A 52 41.67 29.54 26.58
C GLU A 52 40.54 29.20 27.59
N LEU A 53 40.82 28.63 28.77
CA LEU A 53 39.81 28.41 29.84
C LEU A 53 40.39 28.99 31.12
N GLU A 54 40.23 30.28 31.37
CA GLU A 54 40.88 30.95 32.50
C GLU A 54 40.28 30.50 33.84
N TYR A 55 38.97 30.26 33.90
CA TYR A 55 38.27 29.73 35.07
C TYR A 55 37.27 28.62 34.72
N LEU A 56 37.27 27.52 35.49
CA LEU A 56 36.30 26.42 35.27
C LEU A 56 34.85 26.90 35.45
N SER A 57 34.61 27.95 36.24
CA SER A 57 33.30 28.56 36.49
C SER A 57 32.65 29.23 35.27
N GLU A 58 33.42 29.44 34.19
CA GLU A 58 32.91 29.88 32.89
C GLU A 58 32.05 28.81 32.22
N ALA A 59 32.28 27.53 32.50
CA ALA A 59 31.51 26.43 31.95
C ALA A 59 30.08 26.38 32.53
N LYS A 60 29.08 26.41 31.65
CA LYS A 60 27.65 26.32 31.98
C LYS A 60 27.00 25.00 31.58
N LYS A 61 27.57 24.30 30.59
CA LYS A 61 27.11 22.97 30.17
C LYS A 61 28.28 22.03 29.90
N ILE A 62 28.01 20.73 30.03
CA ILE A 62 28.89 19.64 29.58
C ILE A 62 28.13 18.79 28.57
N GLU A 63 28.72 18.54 27.41
CA GLU A 63 28.29 17.51 26.48
C GLU A 63 29.19 16.29 26.65
N VAL A 64 28.61 15.15 27.02
CA VAL A 64 29.34 13.89 27.19
C VAL A 64 29.02 12.96 26.03
N THR A 65 30.04 12.24 25.55
CA THR A 65 29.89 11.13 24.61
C THR A 65 30.19 9.82 25.32
N LEU A 66 29.18 8.95 25.37
CA LEU A 66 29.20 7.65 26.06
C LEU A 66 29.13 6.52 25.04
N LEU A 67 29.77 5.40 25.37
CA LEU A 67 29.71 4.15 24.62
C LEU A 67 29.05 3.07 25.47
N ASN A 68 28.00 2.44 24.95
CA ASN A 68 27.37 1.24 25.50
C ASN A 68 27.36 0.17 24.40
N ASN A 69 28.18 -0.87 24.54
CA ASN A 69 28.49 -1.80 23.45
C ASN A 69 28.94 -1.05 22.17
N ASP A 70 28.24 -1.22 21.04
CA ASP A 70 28.48 -0.52 19.77
C ASP A 70 27.66 0.78 19.63
N ASN A 71 26.83 1.13 20.63
CA ASN A 71 25.99 2.32 20.59
C ASN A 71 26.73 3.52 21.19
N ARG A 72 26.80 4.61 20.41
CA ARG A 72 27.34 5.90 20.83
C ARG A 72 26.20 6.85 21.20
N ILE A 73 26.25 7.40 22.41
CA ILE A 73 25.22 8.29 22.97
C ILE A 73 25.89 9.63 23.28
N THR A 74 25.37 10.73 22.73
CA THR A 74 25.86 12.08 23.02
C THR A 74 24.76 12.87 23.72
N GLN A 75 25.06 13.46 24.87
CA GLN A 75 24.09 14.20 25.67
C GLN A 75 24.70 15.47 26.26
N THR A 76 23.96 16.57 26.15
CA THR A 76 24.31 17.86 26.77
C THR A 76 23.54 18.03 28.07
N LEU A 77 24.27 18.41 29.13
CA LEU A 77 23.80 18.55 30.50
C LEU A 77 24.20 19.92 31.07
N ASN A 78 23.31 20.53 31.84
CA ASN A 78 23.61 21.76 32.58
C ASN A 78 24.62 21.50 33.69
N LEU A 79 25.55 22.44 33.92
CA LEU A 79 26.50 22.43 35.02
C LEU A 79 26.09 23.45 36.09
N THR A 80 26.28 23.07 37.35
CA THR A 80 26.09 23.93 38.52
C THR A 80 27.31 23.87 39.42
N SER A 81 27.61 24.95 40.13
CA SER A 81 28.73 24.99 41.07
C SER A 81 28.47 24.07 42.26
N VAL A 82 29.46 23.27 42.64
CA VAL A 82 29.37 22.45 43.85
C VAL A 82 29.49 23.33 45.09
N GLU A 83 28.52 23.20 46.00
CA GLU A 83 28.47 23.96 47.25
C GLU A 83 29.76 23.73 48.08
N GLY A 84 30.52 24.79 48.34
CA GLY A 84 31.79 24.74 49.07
C GLY A 84 33.05 24.48 48.24
N MET A 85 32.97 24.26 46.92
CA MET A 85 34.14 24.03 46.05
C MET A 85 34.52 25.18 45.11
N GLY A 86 33.81 26.31 45.15
CA GLY A 86 34.16 27.54 44.42
C GLY A 86 34.46 27.30 42.92
N ASP A 87 35.49 27.95 42.37
CA ASP A 87 35.92 27.84 40.96
C ASP A 87 36.58 26.50 40.59
N MET A 88 36.58 25.50 41.48
CA MET A 88 37.34 24.24 41.29
C MET A 88 36.47 23.00 41.02
N GLY A 89 35.15 23.09 41.17
CA GLY A 89 34.25 21.93 41.03
C GLY A 89 32.86 22.29 40.51
N LEU A 90 32.48 21.71 39.38
CA LEU A 90 31.13 21.77 38.81
C LEU A 90 30.48 20.38 38.82
N THR A 91 29.16 20.33 38.93
CA THR A 91 28.38 19.09 38.84
C THR A 91 27.26 19.23 37.82
N SER A 92 27.08 18.19 37.00
CA SER A 92 26.01 18.13 36.01
C SER A 92 24.64 17.91 36.64
N GLU A 93 23.56 18.19 35.92
CA GLU A 93 22.26 17.58 36.21
C GLU A 93 22.32 16.06 36.05
N LYS A 94 21.30 15.36 36.58
CA LYS A 94 21.23 13.89 36.50
C LYS A 94 20.78 13.48 35.09
N LEU A 95 21.49 12.52 34.51
CA LEU A 95 21.12 11.88 33.24
C LEU A 95 20.60 10.47 33.53
N GLN A 96 19.34 10.18 33.17
CA GLN A 96 18.78 8.85 33.30
C GLN A 96 19.29 7.93 32.17
N LEU A 97 19.75 6.73 32.50
CA LEU A 97 20.25 5.73 31.57
C LEU A 97 19.70 4.34 31.92
N LEU A 98 19.56 3.46 30.93
CA LEU A 98 19.25 2.05 31.16
C LEU A 98 20.37 1.40 31.98
N ASP A 99 20.04 0.43 32.83
CA ASP A 99 21.07 -0.30 33.57
C ASP A 99 22.10 -0.98 32.64
N GLY A 100 23.34 -1.04 33.10
CA GLY A 100 24.44 -1.65 32.37
C GLY A 100 25.73 -0.84 32.35
N GLU A 101 26.71 -1.36 31.62
CA GLU A 101 28.05 -0.79 31.52
C GLU A 101 28.13 0.29 30.44
N TYR A 102 28.72 1.42 30.80
CA TYR A 102 29.00 2.53 29.90
C TYR A 102 30.46 2.92 29.97
N LYS A 103 30.96 3.56 28.92
CA LYS A 103 32.31 4.13 28.89
C LYS A 103 32.26 5.57 28.42
N LEU A 104 32.82 6.49 29.20
CA LEU A 104 33.00 7.88 28.78
C LEU A 104 34.13 7.95 27.74
N GLN A 105 33.82 8.47 26.55
CA GLN A 105 34.76 8.58 25.43
C GLN A 105 35.34 9.99 25.30
N SER A 106 34.50 11.01 25.40
CA SER A 106 34.91 12.42 25.30
C SER A 106 33.91 13.33 26.00
N TYR A 107 34.33 14.55 26.31
CA TYR A 107 33.45 15.60 26.82
C TYR A 107 33.76 16.98 26.22
N THR A 108 32.76 17.83 26.09
CA THR A 108 32.88 19.25 25.70
C THR A 108 32.27 20.12 26.78
N LEU A 109 33.02 21.09 27.33
CA LEU A 109 32.47 22.14 28.19
C LEU A 109 32.09 23.35 27.33
N TYR A 110 30.93 23.93 27.60
CA TYR A 110 30.43 25.12 26.92
C TYR A 110 30.26 26.30 27.87
N GLY A 111 30.62 27.50 27.42
CA GLY A 111 30.51 28.78 28.11
C GLY A 111 29.66 29.77 27.33
N ILE A 112 29.40 30.94 27.90
CA ILE A 112 28.60 31.99 27.25
C ILE A 112 29.50 32.75 26.28
N SER A 113 29.10 32.83 25.00
CA SER A 113 29.85 33.58 23.99
C SER A 113 29.83 35.08 24.27
N GLU A 114 31.01 35.69 24.33
CA GLU A 114 31.18 37.13 24.54
C GLU A 114 30.71 37.98 23.35
N ILE A 115 30.60 37.38 22.16
CA ILE A 115 30.39 38.10 20.89
C ILE A 115 28.91 38.18 20.49
N VAL A 116 28.13 37.11 20.72
CA VAL A 116 26.77 36.98 20.15
C VAL A 116 25.65 37.07 21.21
N GLY A 117 25.98 37.04 22.51
CA GLY A 117 25.02 37.29 23.59
C GLY A 117 23.90 36.23 23.69
N ASN A 118 24.07 35.28 24.61
CA ASN A 118 23.24 34.09 24.90
C ASN A 118 23.55 32.81 24.11
N ASP A 119 24.37 32.84 23.06
CA ASP A 119 24.85 31.61 22.42
C ASP A 119 25.96 30.95 23.24
N LEU A 120 25.94 29.62 23.30
CA LEU A 120 26.96 28.82 23.98
C LEU A 120 28.12 28.51 23.02
N GLU A 121 29.35 28.79 23.42
CA GLU A 121 30.55 28.41 22.68
C GLU A 121 31.35 27.33 23.42
N PRO A 122 31.96 26.37 22.70
CA PRO A 122 32.76 25.33 23.33
C PRO A 122 34.05 25.95 23.90
N LEU A 123 34.21 25.86 25.23
CA LEU A 123 35.41 26.33 25.94
C LEU A 123 36.54 25.30 25.83
N ILE A 124 36.21 24.02 26.05
CA ILE A 124 37.19 22.94 26.01
C ILE A 124 36.52 21.62 25.59
N GLN A 125 37.11 20.93 24.61
CA GLN A 125 36.73 19.55 24.24
C GLN A 125 37.89 18.59 24.54
N VAL A 126 37.66 17.56 25.33
CA VAL A 126 38.67 16.57 25.69
C VAL A 126 38.28 15.20 25.17
N ASP A 127 39.13 14.65 24.30
CA ASP A 127 39.06 13.29 23.78
C ASP A 127 39.97 12.40 24.64
N LEU A 128 39.39 11.46 25.40
CA LEU A 128 40.10 10.70 26.43
C LEU A 128 41.04 9.64 25.80
N ASP A 129 42.26 9.53 26.32
CA ASP A 129 43.26 8.52 25.89
C ASP A 129 42.92 7.08 26.35
N GLU A 130 42.07 6.94 27.38
CA GLU A 130 41.49 5.67 27.81
C GLU A 130 39.99 5.89 28.06
N LEU A 131 39.16 4.97 27.57
CA LEU A 131 37.72 5.03 27.82
C LEU A 131 37.46 4.80 29.31
N THR A 132 36.85 5.76 30.00
CA THR A 132 36.58 5.64 31.44
C THR A 132 35.32 4.81 31.67
N PRO A 133 35.40 3.55 32.15
CA PRO A 133 34.23 2.73 32.37
C PRO A 133 33.46 3.15 33.62
N PHE A 134 32.14 3.04 33.59
CA PHE A 134 31.27 3.17 34.75
C PHE A 134 30.01 2.32 34.56
N GLU A 135 29.37 1.95 35.66
CA GLU A 135 28.17 1.11 35.65
C GLU A 135 26.97 1.93 36.14
N VAL A 136 25.86 1.85 35.41
CA VAL A 136 24.58 2.42 35.83
C VAL A 136 23.76 1.30 36.45
N MET A 137 23.48 1.40 37.76
CA MET A 137 22.63 0.43 38.45
C MET A 137 21.21 0.98 38.61
N SER A 138 20.22 0.12 38.38
CA SER A 138 18.81 0.42 38.58
C SER A 138 18.57 1.06 39.95
N SER A 139 17.83 2.17 40.00
CA SER A 139 17.48 2.89 41.23
C SER A 139 18.64 3.50 42.03
N SER A 140 19.79 3.73 41.39
CA SER A 140 20.94 4.40 42.01
C SER A 140 21.39 5.63 41.22
N ILE A 141 22.27 6.44 41.84
CA ILE A 141 22.97 7.54 41.17
C ILE A 141 24.46 7.20 41.13
N THR A 142 24.99 6.97 39.94
CA THR A 142 26.43 6.79 39.70
C THR A 142 27.08 8.15 39.51
N LYS A 143 28.14 8.44 40.25
CA LYS A 143 28.94 9.65 40.08
C LYS A 143 30.18 9.34 39.26
N VAL A 144 30.45 10.17 38.24
CA VAL A 144 31.62 10.02 37.36
C VAL A 144 32.46 11.28 37.47
N ASP A 145 33.68 11.15 37.96
CA ASP A 145 34.62 12.27 38.06
C ASP A 145 35.29 12.52 36.69
N VAL A 146 35.34 13.80 36.31
CA VAL A 146 35.87 14.29 35.04
C VAL A 146 36.96 15.31 35.35
N ASP A 147 38.21 14.86 35.26
CA ASP A 147 39.37 15.71 35.47
C ASP A 147 39.67 16.56 34.22
N VAL A 148 39.64 17.88 34.38
CA VAL A 148 40.01 18.85 33.35
C VAL A 148 41.51 19.11 33.44
N LYS A 149 42.27 18.50 32.52
CA LYS A 149 43.72 18.68 32.38
C LYS A 149 44.03 19.84 31.43
N SER A 150 45.10 20.58 31.73
CA SER A 150 45.65 21.59 30.82
C SER A 150 46.29 20.90 29.60
N ILE A 151 45.72 21.13 28.42
CA ILE A 151 46.18 20.54 27.15
C ILE A 151 46.48 21.70 26.19
N VAL A 152 47.66 21.68 25.57
CA VAL A 152 48.05 22.66 24.54
C VAL A 152 47.28 22.35 23.25
N ARG A 153 46.63 23.36 22.68
CA ARG A 153 45.73 23.23 21.52
C ARG A 153 46.22 23.99 20.30
N GLY A 154 45.72 23.59 19.15
CA GLY A 154 45.74 24.37 17.91
C GLY A 154 44.34 24.47 17.33
N LYS A 155 44.16 25.41 16.41
CA LYS A 155 42.94 25.56 15.61
C LYS A 155 43.18 24.91 14.25
N VAL A 156 42.26 24.08 13.78
CA VAL A 156 42.37 23.41 12.47
C VAL A 156 41.10 23.60 11.67
N SER A 157 41.24 23.88 10.38
CA SER A 157 40.14 23.84 9.42
C SER A 157 40.52 22.88 8.30
N PHE A 158 39.55 22.17 7.75
CA PHE A 158 39.77 21.17 6.73
C PHE A 158 39.37 21.72 5.36
N LEU A 159 40.30 21.67 4.41
CA LEU A 159 40.02 21.94 3.01
C LEU A 159 39.71 20.61 2.30
N LEU A 160 38.47 20.46 1.84
CA LEU A 160 37.98 19.22 1.24
C LEU A 160 38.33 19.20 -0.24
N THR A 161 39.20 18.27 -0.64
CA THR A 161 39.59 18.04 -2.05
C THR A 161 39.00 16.72 -2.56
N LYS A 162 38.79 16.59 -3.87
CA LYS A 162 38.22 15.37 -4.47
C LYS A 162 39.27 14.70 -5.35
N ASP A 163 39.58 13.43 -5.06
CA ASP A 163 40.50 12.63 -5.88
C ASP A 163 39.82 11.33 -6.32
N LEU A 164 39.44 11.31 -7.60
CA LEU A 164 38.83 10.16 -8.28
C LEU A 164 39.73 9.59 -9.38
N SER A 165 41.04 9.87 -9.33
CA SER A 165 42.00 9.45 -10.37
C SER A 165 42.03 7.92 -10.55
N ALA A 166 41.80 7.17 -9.46
CA ALA A 166 41.67 5.70 -9.49
C ALA A 166 40.60 5.17 -10.46
N PHE A 167 39.64 6.02 -10.87
CA PHE A 167 38.53 5.66 -11.74
C PHE A 167 38.60 6.33 -13.13
N ASP A 168 39.73 6.91 -13.51
CA ASP A 168 39.88 7.61 -14.79
C ASP A 168 39.61 6.71 -16.01
N ASN A 169 39.99 5.44 -15.94
CA ASN A 169 39.73 4.48 -17.01
C ASN A 169 38.22 4.28 -17.26
N ILE A 170 37.44 4.01 -16.20
CA ILE A 170 36.00 3.77 -16.35
C ILE A 170 35.24 5.06 -16.68
N LYS A 171 35.68 6.21 -16.17
CA LYS A 171 35.17 7.53 -16.59
C LYS A 171 35.43 7.76 -18.08
N GLY A 172 36.61 7.41 -18.56
CA GLY A 172 36.97 7.48 -19.98
C GLY A 172 36.11 6.57 -20.86
N GLU A 173 35.66 5.42 -20.35
CA GLU A 173 34.68 4.57 -21.07
C GLU A 173 33.27 5.15 -21.06
N ALA A 174 32.81 5.65 -19.92
CA ALA A 174 31.50 6.30 -19.81
C ALA A 174 31.40 7.52 -20.73
N ASN A 175 32.46 8.32 -20.83
CA ASN A 175 32.50 9.51 -21.71
C ASN A 175 32.52 9.18 -23.21
N LYS A 176 32.71 7.92 -23.60
CA LYS A 176 32.55 7.47 -24.99
C LYS A 176 31.12 7.04 -25.31
N SER A 177 30.26 6.92 -24.30
CA SER A 177 28.92 6.36 -24.39
C SER A 177 27.92 7.46 -24.07
N THR A 178 27.43 8.15 -25.10
CA THR A 178 26.53 9.31 -24.97
C THR A 178 25.07 8.87 -24.97
N SER A 179 24.25 9.38 -24.05
CA SER A 179 22.82 9.06 -23.96
C SER A 179 21.94 10.24 -24.38
N ARG A 180 20.68 9.99 -24.77
CA ARG A 180 19.68 11.06 -25.02
C ARG A 180 19.02 11.57 -23.74
N ALA A 181 19.71 11.54 -22.60
CA ALA A 181 19.13 11.99 -21.33
C ALA A 181 18.64 13.45 -21.46
N ILE A 182 17.37 13.70 -21.14
CA ILE A 182 16.80 15.05 -21.07
C ILE A 182 17.53 15.79 -19.95
N GLU A 183 17.99 17.01 -20.22
CA GLU A 183 18.64 17.91 -19.25
C GLU A 183 17.72 18.21 -18.07
N ALA A 184 17.72 17.34 -17.07
CA ALA A 184 17.28 17.66 -15.72
C ALA A 184 18.53 17.83 -14.86
N ASP A 185 19.01 19.07 -14.84
CA ASP A 185 20.08 19.64 -14.03
C ASP A 185 21.51 19.06 -14.14
N VAL A 186 22.43 20.00 -14.34
CA VAL A 186 23.90 19.94 -14.20
C VAL A 186 24.69 19.81 -15.51
N GLU A 187 24.84 20.94 -16.21
CA GLU A 187 26.02 21.30 -17.02
C GLU A 187 27.20 21.65 -16.08
N GLN A 188 28.04 20.70 -15.61
CA GLN A 188 29.18 21.10 -14.77
C GLN A 188 30.43 20.22 -14.92
N ASN A 189 31.56 20.82 -14.54
CA ASN A 189 32.90 20.27 -14.57
C ASN A 189 33.02 19.01 -13.67
N PRO A 190 33.38 17.83 -14.20
CA PRO A 190 33.42 16.57 -13.44
C PRO A 190 34.47 16.53 -12.30
N ASN A 191 35.37 17.52 -12.23
CA ASN A 191 36.44 17.60 -11.23
C ASN A 191 36.17 18.64 -10.11
N GLU A 192 35.10 19.43 -10.19
CA GLU A 192 34.73 20.38 -9.15
C GLU A 192 33.66 19.77 -8.22
N PHE A 193 33.79 19.98 -6.91
CA PHE A 193 32.73 19.66 -5.97
C PHE A 193 31.52 20.57 -6.25
N ASN A 194 30.44 20.04 -6.83
CA ASN A 194 29.14 20.68 -6.74
C ASN A 194 28.07 19.78 -6.14
N TYR A 195 27.92 19.97 -4.83
CA TYR A 195 26.78 19.54 -4.05
C TYR A 195 26.14 20.80 -3.45
N ASN A 196 25.43 21.61 -4.26
CA ASN A 196 24.86 22.94 -3.96
C ASN A 196 24.14 23.12 -2.58
N ASN A 197 23.97 22.08 -1.76
CA ASN A 197 23.38 22.11 -0.43
C ASN A 197 24.17 21.30 0.64
N ILE A 198 25.49 21.09 0.53
CA ILE A 198 26.27 20.56 1.68
C ILE A 198 26.16 21.57 2.80
N GLU A 199 25.43 21.21 3.86
CA GLU A 199 25.27 22.06 5.04
C GLU A 199 26.34 21.72 6.08
N SER A 200 26.64 20.43 6.22
CA SER A 200 27.58 19.96 7.23
C SER A 200 28.34 18.71 6.79
N VAL A 201 29.49 18.52 7.41
CA VAL A 201 30.36 17.37 7.21
C VAL A 201 30.75 16.80 8.55
N GLU A 202 30.50 15.52 8.77
CA GLU A 202 31.00 14.81 9.92
C GLU A 202 32.33 14.13 9.59
N ILE A 203 33.38 14.54 10.30
CA ILE A 203 34.75 14.02 10.16
C ILE A 203 35.01 13.05 11.30
N PHE A 204 35.42 11.84 10.96
CA PHE A 204 35.83 10.82 11.91
C PHE A 204 37.34 10.76 11.97
N TYR A 205 37.92 10.87 13.16
CA TYR A 205 39.37 10.95 13.34
C TYR A 205 39.83 10.21 14.60
N LYS A 206 41.10 9.82 14.62
CA LYS A 206 41.77 9.25 15.81
C LYS A 206 43.19 9.78 15.91
N LYS A 207 43.77 9.78 17.12
CA LYS A 207 45.19 10.12 17.30
C LYS A 207 46.04 9.12 16.49
N LYS A 208 47.06 9.61 15.77
CA LYS A 208 47.87 8.75 14.90
C LYS A 208 48.51 7.62 15.70
N GLY A 209 48.35 6.40 15.21
CA GLY A 209 48.84 5.18 15.88
C GLY A 209 47.96 4.66 17.03
N SER A 210 46.85 5.32 17.34
CA SER A 210 45.90 4.86 18.35
C SER A 210 45.07 3.66 17.86
N GLN A 211 44.84 2.71 18.78
CA GLN A 211 43.92 1.56 18.59
C GLN A 211 42.48 1.88 19.03
N GLN A 212 42.22 3.11 19.46
CA GLN A 212 40.88 3.54 19.87
C GLN A 212 39.90 3.65 18.70
N GLN A 213 38.61 3.50 19.02
CA GLN A 213 37.50 3.85 18.12
C GLN A 213 37.63 5.33 17.67
N PRO A 214 37.42 5.66 16.39
CA PRO A 214 37.47 7.03 15.91
C PRO A 214 36.45 7.93 16.64
N PHE A 215 36.88 9.13 17.01
CA PHE A 215 36.01 10.24 17.38
C PHE A 215 35.32 10.77 16.13
N SER A 216 34.22 11.51 16.29
CA SER A 216 33.55 12.19 15.18
C SER A 216 33.17 13.61 15.55
N ARG A 217 33.27 14.52 14.58
CA ARG A 217 32.89 15.92 14.71
C ARG A 217 32.09 16.37 13.50
N LEU A 218 30.89 16.91 13.75
CA LEU A 218 30.10 17.59 12.74
C LEU A 218 30.58 19.03 12.58
N CYS A 219 30.95 19.38 11.36
CA CYS A 219 31.47 20.68 10.96
C CYS A 219 30.50 21.37 10.02
N LYS A 220 30.31 22.68 10.15
CA LYS A 220 29.70 23.46 9.08
C LYS A 220 30.68 23.58 7.92
N VAL A 221 30.15 23.71 6.71
CA VAL A 221 30.97 23.81 5.50
C VAL A 221 30.70 25.13 4.78
N TYR A 222 31.76 25.77 4.33
CA TYR A 222 31.75 27.02 3.60
C TYR A 222 32.47 26.81 2.27
N ARG A 223 31.95 27.43 1.21
CA ARG A 223 32.65 27.44 -0.08
C ARG A 223 33.72 28.51 -0.06
N ASP A 224 34.95 28.12 -0.36
CA ASP A 224 36.07 29.02 -0.60
C ASP A 224 35.92 29.60 -2.01
N TYR A 225 35.73 30.92 -2.12
CA TYR A 225 35.45 31.58 -3.40
C TYR A 225 36.68 31.72 -4.31
N GLU A 226 37.89 31.59 -3.78
CA GLU A 226 39.13 31.68 -4.57
C GLU A 226 39.49 30.33 -5.20
N THR A 227 39.34 29.25 -4.44
CA THR A 227 39.70 27.90 -4.88
C THR A 227 38.51 27.09 -5.41
N GLY A 228 37.28 27.49 -5.11
CA GLY A 228 36.06 26.74 -5.42
C GLY A 228 35.84 25.49 -4.55
N LEU A 229 36.76 25.21 -3.62
CA LEU A 229 36.73 24.05 -2.72
C LEU A 229 35.88 24.33 -1.48
N PHE A 230 35.53 23.26 -0.76
CA PHE A 230 34.78 23.37 0.48
C PHE A 230 35.73 23.37 1.68
N ARG A 231 35.56 24.32 2.59
CA ARG A 231 36.31 24.43 3.83
C ARG A 231 35.39 24.28 5.03
N THR A 232 35.78 23.52 6.03
CA THR A 232 35.02 23.43 7.28
C THR A 232 35.17 24.70 8.12
N ASP A 233 34.29 24.87 9.10
CA ASP A 233 34.61 25.70 10.27
C ASP A 233 35.92 25.25 10.94
N THR A 234 36.45 26.15 11.78
CA THR A 234 37.67 25.93 12.53
C THR A 234 37.36 25.19 13.83
N LEU A 235 37.98 24.02 14.01
CA LEU A 235 37.91 23.22 15.23
C LEU A 235 39.11 23.48 16.14
N ALA A 236 38.88 23.55 17.45
CA ALA A 236 39.95 23.58 18.45
C ALA A 236 40.28 22.15 18.90
N MET A 237 41.48 21.67 18.59
CA MET A 237 41.92 20.30 18.86
C MET A 237 43.23 20.29 19.65
N GLU A 238 43.51 19.23 20.41
CA GLU A 238 44.80 19.04 21.08
C GLU A 238 45.93 19.04 20.04
N ALA A 239 47.04 19.73 20.32
CA ALA A 239 48.18 19.87 19.42
C ALA A 239 48.94 18.54 19.24
N LYS A 240 48.46 17.73 18.29
CA LYS A 240 48.93 16.38 17.97
C LYS A 240 48.69 16.07 16.48
N GLU A 241 49.22 14.94 16.05
CA GLU A 241 48.94 14.36 14.74
C GLU A 241 47.74 13.40 14.81
N TYR A 242 46.77 13.59 13.92
CA TYR A 242 45.55 12.80 13.81
C TYR A 242 45.49 12.08 12.46
N GLU A 243 44.81 10.95 12.44
CA GLU A 243 44.43 10.22 11.25
C GLU A 243 42.91 10.40 11.05
N VAL A 244 42.52 10.98 9.91
CA VAL A 244 41.11 11.02 9.48
C VAL A 244 40.77 9.67 8.90
N THR A 245 39.70 9.04 9.39
CA THR A 245 39.34 7.65 9.08
C THR A 245 38.10 7.55 8.20
N GLN A 246 37.16 8.49 8.36
CA GLN A 246 35.90 8.52 7.61
C GLN A 246 35.39 9.96 7.51
N LEU A 247 34.61 10.25 6.47
CA LEU A 247 33.94 11.51 6.24
C LEU A 247 32.51 11.27 5.75
N ARG A 248 31.53 11.98 6.33
CA ARG A 248 30.14 11.99 5.88
C ARG A 248 29.71 13.42 5.55
N MET A 249 29.17 13.64 4.35
CA MET A 249 28.61 14.94 3.97
C MET A 249 27.09 14.87 4.02
N PHE A 250 26.45 15.91 4.56
CA PHE A 250 25.00 15.98 4.73
C PHE A 250 24.40 17.15 3.96
N ALA A 251 23.23 16.92 3.38
CA ALA A 251 22.33 17.96 2.91
C ALA A 251 21.60 18.62 4.08
N SER A 252 20.91 19.73 3.81
CA SER A 252 20.11 20.46 4.80
C SER A 252 18.93 19.70 5.39
N ASN A 253 18.54 18.58 4.78
CA ASN A 253 17.52 17.67 5.30
C ASN A 253 18.12 16.45 6.03
N GLU A 254 19.41 16.48 6.37
CA GLU A 254 20.20 15.40 6.99
C GLU A 254 20.40 14.16 6.10
N MET A 255 20.10 14.25 4.80
CA MET A 255 20.42 13.19 3.85
C MET A 255 21.94 13.11 3.66
N VAL A 256 22.52 11.91 3.81
CA VAL A 256 23.92 11.66 3.49
C VAL A 256 24.12 11.80 1.98
N LEU A 257 24.83 12.84 1.58
CA LEU A 257 25.19 13.11 0.18
C LEU A 257 26.43 12.32 -0.25
N LEU A 258 27.33 12.06 0.69
CA LEU A 258 28.60 11.39 0.45
C LEU A 258 29.08 10.66 1.71
N LEU A 259 29.60 9.45 1.53
CA LEU A 259 30.29 8.67 2.56
C LEU A 259 31.64 8.20 2.01
N ALA A 260 32.73 8.69 2.60
CA ALA A 260 34.08 8.21 2.36
C ALA A 260 34.59 7.48 3.62
N GLN A 261 34.99 6.23 3.47
CA GLN A 261 35.47 5.38 4.57
C GLN A 261 36.89 4.89 4.26
N ASP A 262 37.61 4.42 5.29
CA ASP A 262 38.96 3.87 5.18
C ASP A 262 39.97 4.84 4.55
N MET A 263 39.94 6.09 5.00
CA MET A 263 40.77 7.21 4.54
C MET A 263 42.24 7.06 4.96
N LYS A 264 42.89 5.97 4.55
CA LYS A 264 44.29 5.66 4.90
C LYS A 264 45.24 6.77 4.45
N ASP A 265 46.25 7.01 5.28
CA ASP A 265 47.29 8.02 5.06
C ASP A 265 46.79 9.48 5.01
N CYS A 266 45.57 9.74 5.49
CA CYS A 266 45.04 11.09 5.64
C CYS A 266 45.37 11.65 7.04
N PHE A 267 46.56 12.27 7.15
CA PHE A 267 47.04 12.82 8.42
C PHE A 267 46.81 14.33 8.52
N VAL A 268 46.43 14.77 9.72
CA VAL A 268 46.21 16.17 10.06
C VAL A 268 47.13 16.50 11.23
N ASN A 269 47.99 17.51 11.04
CA ASN A 269 48.87 17.99 12.11
C ASN A 269 48.29 19.26 12.73
N VAL A 270 47.96 19.19 14.01
CA VAL A 270 47.47 20.33 14.79
C VAL A 270 48.64 20.91 15.57
N LEU A 271 49.03 22.14 15.23
CA LEU A 271 50.18 22.82 15.84
C LEU A 271 49.75 23.64 17.05
N ALA A 272 50.60 23.67 18.08
CA ALA A 272 50.35 24.39 19.32
C ALA A 272 50.19 25.91 19.07
N ASN A 273 49.08 26.48 19.54
CA ASN A 273 48.72 27.90 19.49
C ASN A 273 48.67 28.50 18.07
N GLU A 274 48.55 27.67 17.04
CA GLU A 274 48.47 28.09 15.64
C GLU A 274 47.12 27.72 15.03
N THR A 275 46.73 28.44 13.97
CA THR A 275 45.59 28.06 13.12
C THR A 275 46.11 27.40 11.84
N THR A 276 45.89 26.11 11.69
CA THR A 276 46.30 25.32 10.52
C THR A 276 45.11 25.08 9.58
N SER A 277 45.41 25.03 8.28
CA SER A 277 44.48 24.53 7.26
C SER A 277 45.08 23.25 6.71
N SER A 278 44.32 22.16 6.74
CA SER A 278 44.81 20.86 6.27
C SER A 278 43.92 20.33 5.15
N ASP A 279 44.54 19.85 4.08
CA ASP A 279 43.82 19.21 2.99
C ASP A 279 43.34 17.83 3.43
N VAL A 280 42.06 17.53 3.19
CA VAL A 280 41.46 16.22 3.43
C VAL A 280 40.92 15.71 2.09
N PRO A 281 41.66 14.85 1.38
CA PRO A 281 41.25 14.37 0.09
C PRO A 281 40.18 13.29 0.23
N VAL A 282 38.99 13.57 -0.29
CA VAL A 282 37.91 12.61 -0.45
C VAL A 282 38.32 11.61 -1.53
N LYS A 283 38.87 10.49 -1.07
CA LYS A 283 39.30 9.35 -1.88
C LYS A 283 38.33 8.20 -1.68
N TYR A 284 38.10 7.46 -2.76
CA TYR A 284 37.37 6.20 -2.68
C TYR A 284 38.34 5.06 -2.93
N ASP A 285 38.41 4.12 -1.98
CA ASP A 285 39.07 2.85 -2.23
C ASP A 285 38.39 2.16 -3.43
N ALA A 286 39.17 1.47 -4.25
CA ALA A 286 38.66 0.56 -5.27
C ALA A 286 37.72 -0.51 -4.67
N ASN A 287 37.82 -0.79 -3.37
CA ASN A 287 36.91 -1.69 -2.67
C ASN A 287 35.61 -1.08 -2.15
N ASN A 288 35.40 0.24 -2.27
CA ASN A 288 34.20 0.90 -1.80
C ASN A 288 32.94 0.26 -2.43
N LEU A 289 32.04 -0.24 -1.58
CA LEU A 289 30.89 -1.02 -2.02
C LEU A 289 29.86 -0.17 -2.79
N ALA A 290 29.68 1.11 -2.47
CA ALA A 290 28.78 2.00 -3.20
C ALA A 290 29.33 2.28 -4.60
N ILE A 291 30.63 2.57 -4.72
CA ILE A 291 31.27 2.75 -6.03
C ILE A 291 31.19 1.46 -6.86
N LYS A 292 31.35 0.28 -6.24
CA LYS A 292 31.14 -1.01 -6.91
C LYS A 292 29.71 -1.18 -7.43
N ASP A 293 28.70 -0.81 -6.64
CA ASP A 293 27.30 -0.81 -7.10
C ASP A 293 27.13 0.14 -8.30
N TYR A 294 27.75 1.32 -8.27
CA TYR A 294 27.60 2.31 -9.33
C TYR A 294 28.28 1.90 -10.64
N ILE A 295 29.45 1.24 -10.55
CA ILE A 295 30.11 0.61 -11.69
C ILE A 295 29.23 -0.53 -12.23
N ALA A 296 28.59 -1.31 -11.35
CA ALA A 296 27.64 -2.34 -11.77
C ALA A 296 26.43 -1.73 -12.50
N LEU A 297 25.87 -0.60 -12.05
CA LEU A 297 24.82 0.13 -12.77
C LEU A 297 25.28 0.54 -14.18
N PHE A 298 26.48 1.11 -14.31
CA PHE A 298 27.05 1.48 -15.61
C PHE A 298 27.20 0.26 -16.54
N ASN A 299 27.71 -0.85 -16.01
CA ASN A 299 27.86 -2.09 -16.78
C ASN A 299 26.51 -2.67 -17.20
N ILE A 300 25.49 -2.65 -16.32
CA ILE A 300 24.12 -3.07 -16.65
C ILE A 300 23.60 -2.24 -17.82
N TRP A 301 23.65 -0.91 -17.67
CA TRP A 301 23.21 0.03 -18.70
C TRP A 301 23.91 -0.22 -20.03
N LYS A 302 25.24 -0.25 -20.05
CA LYS A 302 26.04 -0.46 -21.27
C LYS A 302 25.74 -1.80 -21.95
N ASN A 303 25.69 -2.90 -21.18
CA ASN A 303 25.46 -4.23 -21.74
C ASN A 303 24.01 -4.46 -22.21
N MET A 304 23.07 -3.63 -21.73
CA MET A 304 21.66 -3.66 -22.14
C MET A 304 21.32 -2.53 -23.12
N LYS A 305 22.32 -1.98 -23.82
CA LYS A 305 22.19 -0.88 -24.81
C LYS A 305 21.49 0.35 -24.24
N GLY A 306 21.95 0.77 -23.08
CA GLY A 306 21.40 1.87 -22.32
C GLY A 306 21.33 3.19 -23.09
N GLU A 307 22.16 3.41 -24.10
CA GLU A 307 22.10 4.59 -24.96
C GLU A 307 20.75 4.72 -25.69
N GLU A 308 20.07 3.59 -25.94
CA GLU A 308 18.79 3.49 -26.63
C GLU A 308 17.58 3.51 -25.67
N TRP A 309 17.81 3.51 -24.35
CA TRP A 309 16.73 3.53 -23.36
C TRP A 309 15.92 4.82 -23.41
N SER A 310 14.64 4.68 -23.07
CA SER A 310 13.69 5.79 -23.03
C SER A 310 12.63 5.52 -21.97
N TYR A 311 12.63 6.33 -20.92
CA TYR A 311 11.65 6.25 -19.85
C TYR A 311 10.23 6.55 -20.34
N TYR A 312 9.25 5.78 -19.87
CA TYR A 312 7.82 5.97 -20.22
C TYR A 312 6.86 5.96 -19.02
N GLY A 313 7.39 6.04 -17.79
CA GLY A 313 6.55 6.13 -16.58
C GLY A 313 6.15 7.57 -16.23
N GLU A 314 5.61 7.78 -15.02
CA GLU A 314 5.00 9.05 -14.62
C GLU A 314 5.89 9.99 -13.79
N ASN A 315 6.97 9.50 -13.16
CA ASN A 315 7.73 10.29 -12.18
C ASN A 315 8.91 11.07 -12.77
N PHE A 316 9.37 10.66 -13.94
CA PHE A 316 10.45 11.33 -14.65
C PHE A 316 9.92 11.81 -16.01
N PRO A 317 10.53 12.83 -16.62
CA PRO A 317 10.15 13.24 -17.96
C PRO A 317 10.16 12.05 -18.93
N ILE A 318 9.10 11.91 -19.73
CA ILE A 318 9.05 10.91 -20.80
C ILE A 318 10.27 11.09 -21.70
N GLY A 319 10.99 10.01 -22.00
CA GLY A 319 12.26 10.03 -22.72
C GLY A 319 13.50 10.16 -21.84
N ALA A 320 13.35 10.30 -20.51
CA ALA A 320 14.49 10.30 -19.60
C ALA A 320 15.30 9.00 -19.70
N ASN A 321 16.60 9.11 -19.39
CA ASN A 321 17.54 8.00 -19.43
C ASN A 321 18.61 8.22 -18.34
N TRP A 322 19.39 7.20 -18.04
CA TRP A 322 20.55 7.29 -17.17
C TRP A 322 21.68 8.04 -17.86
N ARG A 323 22.48 8.75 -17.06
CA ARG A 323 23.62 9.54 -17.53
C ARG A 323 24.85 9.28 -16.67
N PHE A 324 25.92 8.82 -17.32
CA PHE A 324 27.24 8.57 -16.71
C PHE A 324 28.34 9.47 -17.27
N GLU A 325 28.19 9.92 -18.52
CA GLU A 325 29.14 10.79 -19.20
C GLU A 325 29.28 12.15 -18.51
N ASN A 326 30.51 12.66 -18.46
CA ASN A 326 30.89 13.93 -17.84
C ASN A 326 30.45 14.06 -16.38
N ARG A 327 30.27 12.93 -15.68
CA ARG A 327 29.90 12.88 -14.25
C ARG A 327 30.94 12.12 -13.44
N PRO A 328 31.20 12.57 -12.20
CA PRO A 328 32.10 11.85 -11.31
C PRO A 328 31.46 10.53 -10.85
N VAL A 329 32.29 9.49 -10.65
CA VAL A 329 31.82 8.11 -10.40
C VAL A 329 31.00 7.97 -9.11
N ASP A 330 31.23 8.82 -8.11
CA ASP A 330 30.49 8.84 -6.84
C ASP A 330 29.06 9.38 -6.97
N GLU A 331 28.69 9.95 -8.12
CA GLU A 331 27.33 10.36 -8.43
C GLU A 331 26.57 9.38 -9.30
N TRP A 332 27.22 8.34 -9.80
CA TRP A 332 26.64 7.41 -10.77
C TRP A 332 25.45 6.61 -10.21
N GLY A 333 25.27 6.54 -8.89
CA GLY A 333 24.06 5.99 -8.25
C GLY A 333 22.83 6.90 -8.33
N LYS A 334 23.00 8.20 -8.64
CA LYS A 334 21.89 9.16 -8.82
C LYS A 334 21.36 9.05 -10.25
N GLN A 335 20.52 8.04 -10.47
CA GLN A 335 19.85 7.79 -11.73
C GLN A 335 18.33 7.78 -11.54
N PRO A 336 17.55 8.12 -12.59
CA PRO A 336 16.12 7.87 -12.58
C PRO A 336 15.79 6.43 -12.19
N CYS A 337 14.83 6.27 -11.28
CA CYS A 337 14.36 5.00 -10.72
C CYS A 337 15.40 4.14 -9.98
N VAL A 338 16.48 4.75 -9.48
CA VAL A 338 17.43 4.12 -8.54
C VAL A 338 17.25 4.74 -7.16
N THR A 339 17.10 3.91 -6.12
CA THR A 339 17.07 4.36 -4.73
C THR A 339 18.31 3.85 -3.99
N LEU A 340 18.88 4.71 -3.16
CA LEU A 340 20.07 4.43 -2.35
C LEU A 340 19.71 4.45 -0.86
N ASN A 341 20.39 3.64 -0.05
CA ASN A 341 20.34 3.77 1.41
C ASN A 341 21.30 4.87 1.92
N ASN A 342 21.33 5.08 3.24
CA ASN A 342 22.20 6.06 3.88
C ASN A 342 23.71 5.81 3.70
N ALA A 343 24.11 4.62 3.23
CA ALA A 343 25.49 4.28 2.88
C ALA A 343 25.77 4.43 1.38
N GLY A 344 24.82 4.95 0.59
CA GLY A 344 24.94 5.09 -0.87
C GLY A 344 24.80 3.77 -1.65
N ARG A 345 24.42 2.67 -0.99
CA ARG A 345 24.24 1.37 -1.67
C ARG A 345 22.88 1.29 -2.33
N VAL A 346 22.77 0.62 -3.46
CA VAL A 346 21.52 0.50 -4.23
C VAL A 346 20.56 -0.44 -3.51
N THR A 347 19.38 0.07 -3.13
CA THR A 347 18.32 -0.72 -2.47
C THR A 347 17.12 -0.97 -3.34
N GLN A 348 16.90 -0.14 -4.36
CA GLN A 348 15.84 -0.35 -5.33
C GLN A 348 16.29 0.01 -6.73
N LEU A 349 15.90 -0.81 -7.69
CA LEU A 349 16.23 -0.65 -9.10
C LEU A 349 15.02 -0.99 -9.97
N ASP A 350 14.68 -0.09 -10.88
CA ASP A 350 13.70 -0.33 -11.94
C ASP A 350 14.36 -0.19 -13.32
N LEU A 351 14.47 -1.30 -14.02
CA LEU A 351 14.93 -1.37 -15.40
C LEU A 351 13.76 -1.41 -16.38
N GLY A 352 12.61 -1.96 -15.98
CA GLY A 352 11.46 -2.21 -16.84
C GLY A 352 10.98 -0.94 -17.54
N ALA A 353 10.92 0.17 -16.79
CA ALA A 353 10.40 1.45 -17.25
C ALA A 353 11.18 2.14 -18.38
N PHE A 354 12.31 1.58 -18.82
CA PHE A 354 13.21 2.16 -19.83
C PHE A 354 13.17 1.47 -21.20
N ASN A 355 12.30 0.46 -21.36
CA ASN A 355 12.24 -0.43 -22.53
C ASN A 355 13.60 -1.11 -22.84
N PRO A 356 14.24 -1.75 -21.85
CA PRO A 356 15.54 -2.38 -22.03
C PRO A 356 15.45 -3.60 -22.96
N TYR A 357 16.57 -3.92 -23.62
CA TYR A 357 16.68 -5.04 -24.55
C TYR A 357 17.87 -5.94 -24.21
N GLY A 358 17.64 -7.25 -24.16
CA GLY A 358 18.70 -8.26 -24.02
C GLY A 358 18.63 -9.04 -22.71
N ASP A 359 19.76 -9.64 -22.36
CA ASP A 359 19.92 -10.42 -21.13
C ASP A 359 20.33 -9.48 -19.99
N VAL A 360 19.77 -9.67 -18.80
CA VAL A 360 20.19 -8.90 -17.62
C VAL A 360 21.61 -9.39 -17.21
N PRO A 361 22.62 -8.50 -17.14
CA PRO A 361 24.01 -8.90 -16.86
C PRO A 361 24.24 -9.40 -15.43
N GLU A 362 25.31 -10.18 -15.22
CA GLU A 362 25.76 -10.66 -13.90
C GLU A 362 26.11 -9.52 -12.93
N ASP A 363 26.45 -8.33 -13.45
CA ASP A 363 26.69 -7.14 -12.63
C ASP A 363 25.50 -6.82 -11.70
N LEU A 364 24.27 -7.16 -12.09
CA LEU A 364 23.10 -7.02 -11.23
C LEU A 364 23.28 -7.75 -9.90
N CYS A 365 23.90 -8.93 -9.92
CA CYS A 365 24.12 -9.78 -8.75
C CYS A 365 25.11 -9.18 -7.74
N ASN A 366 25.81 -8.10 -8.09
CA ASN A 366 26.73 -7.38 -7.20
C ASN A 366 26.00 -6.37 -6.30
N LEU A 367 24.75 -6.02 -6.61
CA LEU A 367 23.93 -5.08 -5.85
C LEU A 367 23.37 -5.74 -4.58
N THR A 368 24.24 -6.13 -3.65
CA THR A 368 23.88 -7.00 -2.51
C THR A 368 22.90 -6.39 -1.50
N GLU A 369 22.71 -5.08 -1.53
CA GLU A 369 21.73 -4.35 -0.71
C GLU A 369 20.36 -4.20 -1.38
N LEU A 370 20.18 -4.73 -2.61
CA LEU A 370 18.94 -4.61 -3.37
C LEU A 370 17.78 -5.33 -2.66
N GLU A 371 16.74 -4.58 -2.32
CA GLU A 371 15.52 -5.04 -1.66
C GLU A 371 14.35 -5.16 -2.65
N VAL A 372 14.29 -4.31 -3.67
CA VAL A 372 13.21 -4.29 -4.66
C VAL A 372 13.76 -4.15 -6.07
N LEU A 373 13.33 -5.05 -6.97
CA LEU A 373 13.76 -5.07 -8.38
C LEU A 373 12.56 -5.11 -9.32
N TYR A 374 12.47 -4.12 -10.21
CA TYR A 374 11.51 -4.11 -11.31
C TYR A 374 12.23 -4.34 -12.64
N LEU A 375 11.85 -5.41 -13.32
CA LEU A 375 12.19 -5.68 -14.72
C LEU A 375 10.97 -5.46 -15.64
N GLY A 376 9.84 -5.08 -15.04
CA GLY A 376 8.57 -4.74 -15.67
C GLY A 376 7.45 -4.82 -14.63
N HIS A 377 6.35 -4.09 -14.84
CA HIS A 377 5.14 -4.16 -14.01
C HIS A 377 3.85 -4.30 -14.85
N HIS A 378 2.83 -5.02 -14.34
CA HIS A 378 1.54 -5.18 -15.03
C HIS A 378 0.75 -3.89 -15.30
N ASN A 379 1.06 -2.82 -14.57
CA ASN A 379 0.43 -1.50 -14.76
C ASN A 379 1.13 -0.66 -15.84
N GLU A 380 2.20 -1.15 -16.45
CA GLU A 380 2.92 -0.39 -17.49
C GLU A 380 2.06 -0.21 -18.74
N GLU A 381 1.70 1.04 -19.01
CA GLU A 381 1.14 1.47 -20.28
C GLU A 381 2.30 1.57 -21.30
N GLY A 382 2.24 0.79 -22.38
CA GLY A 382 3.16 1.04 -23.50
C GLY A 382 2.83 2.37 -24.19
N ASP A 383 3.74 2.87 -25.06
CA ASP A 383 3.61 4.13 -25.82
C ASP A 383 2.16 4.68 -25.96
N PRO A 384 1.87 5.84 -25.31
CA PRO A 384 0.55 6.47 -25.30
C PRO A 384 0.00 6.84 -26.68
N SER A 385 0.87 7.01 -27.69
CA SER A 385 0.46 7.37 -29.06
C SER A 385 -0.33 6.28 -29.79
N VAL A 386 -0.47 5.09 -29.18
CA VAL A 386 -1.15 3.91 -29.73
C VAL A 386 -2.39 3.52 -28.90
N ILE A 387 -2.77 4.31 -27.89
CA ILE A 387 -3.97 4.05 -27.08
C ILE A 387 -5.21 4.48 -27.89
N THR A 388 -5.99 3.51 -28.40
CA THR A 388 -7.16 3.78 -29.24
C THR A 388 -8.50 3.71 -28.51
N ASP A 389 -8.54 3.15 -27.31
CA ASP A 389 -9.73 3.06 -26.47
C ASP A 389 -9.37 3.48 -25.04
N GLU A 390 -9.82 4.67 -24.65
CA GLU A 390 -9.61 5.23 -23.32
C GLU A 390 -10.73 4.74 -22.38
N THR A 391 -10.39 3.92 -21.40
CA THR A 391 -11.28 3.67 -20.27
C THR A 391 -10.68 4.28 -19.01
N ASN A 392 -11.33 5.33 -18.50
CA ASN A 392 -10.96 5.93 -17.22
C ASN A 392 -11.30 4.95 -16.09
N GLY A 393 -10.29 4.56 -15.32
CA GLY A 393 -10.41 3.67 -14.18
C GLY A 393 -9.51 4.11 -13.04
N PHE A 394 -9.40 3.26 -12.03
CA PHE A 394 -8.46 3.42 -10.93
C PHE A 394 -7.59 2.17 -10.90
N ALA A 395 -6.29 2.32 -10.70
CA ALA A 395 -5.36 1.23 -10.45
C ALA A 395 -4.60 1.51 -9.16
N ILE A 396 -4.21 0.43 -8.48
CA ILE A 396 -3.17 0.53 -7.47
C ILE A 396 -1.83 0.35 -8.15
N ASP A 397 -1.11 1.45 -8.22
CA ASP A 397 0.27 1.48 -8.63
C ASP A 397 1.16 1.16 -7.42
N MET A 398 1.58 -0.11 -7.32
CA MET A 398 2.47 -0.57 -6.26
C MET A 398 3.82 0.14 -6.30
N TRP A 399 4.25 0.57 -7.48
CA TRP A 399 5.47 1.31 -7.64
C TRP A 399 5.33 2.71 -7.01
N LYS A 400 4.27 3.47 -7.29
CA LYS A 400 4.00 4.74 -6.59
C LYS A 400 3.84 4.58 -5.09
N LEU A 401 3.19 3.51 -4.64
CA LEU A 401 3.08 3.19 -3.20
C LEU A 401 4.45 2.91 -2.59
N ASN A 402 5.28 2.09 -3.23
CA ASN A 402 6.62 1.76 -2.74
C ASN A 402 7.54 2.99 -2.72
N HIS A 403 7.32 3.97 -3.60
CA HIS A 403 8.03 5.26 -3.57
C HIS A 403 7.34 6.31 -2.69
N ASN A 404 6.21 6.00 -2.03
CA ASN A 404 5.52 6.92 -1.13
C ASN A 404 6.14 6.84 0.28
N PRO A 405 6.70 7.94 0.82
CA PRO A 405 7.33 7.96 2.14
C PRO A 405 6.42 7.58 3.31
N ASN A 406 5.11 7.61 3.10
CA ASN A 406 4.09 7.33 4.11
C ASN A 406 3.53 5.90 4.01
N TYR A 407 3.84 5.19 2.93
CA TYR A 407 3.49 3.79 2.76
C TYR A 407 4.40 2.91 3.62
N ASN A 408 3.81 2.08 4.47
CA ASN A 408 4.54 1.07 5.19
C ASN A 408 4.00 -0.30 4.82
N PHE A 409 4.80 -1.06 4.08
CA PHE A 409 4.45 -2.40 3.64
C PHE A 409 3.83 -3.26 4.75
N LYS A 410 4.50 -3.39 5.91
CA LYS A 410 4.01 -4.24 7.01
C LYS A 410 2.68 -3.79 7.63
N ARG A 411 2.41 -2.48 7.66
CA ARG A 411 1.19 -1.91 8.27
C ARG A 411 0.03 -1.84 7.29
N ASP A 412 0.31 -1.39 6.07
CA ASP A 412 -0.71 -0.95 5.11
C ASP A 412 -1.05 -2.04 4.08
N TYR A 413 -0.35 -3.17 4.09
CA TYR A 413 -0.54 -4.27 3.15
C TYR A 413 -2.00 -4.74 3.04
N MET A 414 -2.68 -4.97 4.17
CA MET A 414 -4.08 -5.44 4.16
C MET A 414 -5.05 -4.40 3.59
N ASP A 415 -4.77 -3.12 3.79
CA ASP A 415 -5.60 -2.03 3.27
C ASP A 415 -5.37 -1.82 1.77
N VAL A 416 -4.10 -1.84 1.32
CA VAL A 416 -3.75 -1.81 -0.10
C VAL A 416 -4.33 -3.01 -0.82
N PHE A 417 -4.25 -4.19 -0.21
CA PHE A 417 -4.87 -5.40 -0.71
C PHE A 417 -6.39 -5.23 -0.88
N ARG A 418 -7.12 -4.82 0.16
CA ARG A 418 -8.56 -4.56 0.08
C ARG A 418 -8.92 -3.53 -0.99
N ALA A 419 -8.14 -2.46 -1.11
CA ALA A 419 -8.34 -1.46 -2.16
C ALA A 419 -8.09 -2.03 -3.56
N ARG A 420 -7.05 -2.87 -3.74
CA ARG A 420 -6.78 -3.54 -5.03
C ARG A 420 -7.92 -4.46 -5.41
N MET A 421 -8.45 -5.18 -4.44
CA MET A 421 -9.56 -6.11 -4.63
C MET A 421 -10.84 -5.39 -5.03
N ALA A 422 -11.15 -4.26 -4.39
CA ALA A 422 -12.28 -3.43 -4.79
C ALA A 422 -12.15 -2.84 -6.21
N LEU A 423 -10.94 -2.74 -6.76
CA LEU A 423 -10.70 -2.32 -8.16
C LEU A 423 -10.77 -3.46 -9.16
N LEU A 424 -10.19 -4.61 -8.81
CA LEU A 424 -10.16 -5.80 -9.69
C LEU A 424 -11.53 -6.48 -9.76
N HIS A 425 -12.24 -6.48 -8.63
CA HIS A 425 -13.56 -7.06 -8.45
C HIS A 425 -14.53 -6.00 -7.94
N PRO A 426 -14.80 -4.94 -8.73
CA PRO A 426 -15.75 -3.94 -8.32
C PRO A 426 -17.11 -4.62 -8.17
N SER A 427 -17.81 -4.33 -7.07
CA SER A 427 -19.20 -4.79 -6.89
C SER A 427 -19.99 -4.47 -8.16
N THR A 428 -20.46 -5.50 -8.85
CA THR A 428 -21.09 -5.39 -10.18
C THR A 428 -22.34 -4.52 -10.18
N VAL A 429 -22.89 -4.21 -9.00
CA VAL A 429 -23.94 -3.22 -8.80
C VAL A 429 -23.58 -2.34 -7.60
N ARG A 430 -23.31 -1.07 -7.87
CA ARG A 430 -23.39 0.00 -6.88
C ARG A 430 -24.87 0.37 -6.80
N THR A 431 -25.57 -0.21 -5.84
CA THR A 431 -27.01 0.04 -5.64
C THR A 431 -27.19 1.26 -4.77
N ASP A 432 -27.99 2.22 -5.22
CA ASP A 432 -28.35 3.39 -4.41
C ASP A 432 -29.47 3.09 -3.39
N LEU A 433 -29.91 1.83 -3.25
CA LEU A 433 -31.01 1.42 -2.36
C LEU A 433 -30.66 1.55 -0.87
N TYR A 434 -29.38 1.49 -0.51
CA TYR A 434 -28.91 1.58 0.88
C TYR A 434 -27.51 2.19 0.95
N LYS A 435 -27.20 2.79 2.11
CA LYS A 435 -25.83 3.26 2.39
C LYS A 435 -24.98 2.08 2.87
N PRO A 436 -23.80 1.82 2.29
CA PRO A 436 -22.90 0.80 2.83
C PRO A 436 -22.46 1.15 4.25
N LYS A 437 -22.12 0.13 5.05
CA LYS A 437 -21.65 0.30 6.43
C LYS A 437 -20.37 1.15 6.48
N LYS A 438 -20.23 1.92 7.58
CA LYS A 438 -19.04 2.70 7.92
C LYS A 438 -17.86 1.74 8.12
N GLY A 439 -16.84 1.80 7.26
CA GLY A 439 -15.67 0.90 7.31
C GLY A 439 -15.19 0.32 5.97
N GLN A 440 -15.92 0.55 4.86
CA GLN A 440 -15.39 0.27 3.51
C GLN A 440 -14.08 1.03 3.30
N VAL A 441 -13.03 0.32 2.85
CA VAL A 441 -11.75 0.92 2.50
C VAL A 441 -11.98 1.94 1.41
N ASP A 442 -11.60 3.19 1.65
CA ASP A 442 -11.59 4.21 0.61
C ASP A 442 -10.55 3.81 -0.43
N VAL A 443 -11.01 3.21 -1.52
CA VAL A 443 -10.16 2.76 -2.63
C VAL A 443 -9.32 3.90 -3.16
N LYS A 444 -9.83 5.14 -3.12
CA LYS A 444 -9.12 6.35 -3.56
C LYS A 444 -7.94 6.73 -2.67
N LYS A 445 -7.81 6.14 -1.47
CA LYS A 445 -6.65 6.32 -0.58
C LYS A 445 -5.36 5.76 -1.19
N TYR A 446 -5.45 4.65 -1.93
CA TYR A 446 -4.30 3.95 -2.48
C TYR A 446 -4.30 3.85 -4.01
N ALA A 447 -5.46 4.08 -4.64
CA ALA A 447 -5.60 3.98 -6.08
C ALA A 447 -5.42 5.34 -6.76
N THR A 448 -4.70 5.35 -7.87
CA THR A 448 -4.59 6.50 -8.77
C THR A 448 -5.54 6.32 -9.94
N PRO A 449 -6.17 7.40 -10.44
CA PRO A 449 -6.84 7.36 -11.74
C PRO A 449 -5.84 6.88 -12.81
N VAL A 450 -6.26 5.95 -13.65
CA VAL A 450 -5.50 5.48 -14.81
C VAL A 450 -6.42 5.40 -16.01
N THR A 451 -5.87 5.52 -17.20
CA THR A 451 -6.62 5.34 -18.45
C THR A 451 -6.21 4.00 -19.03
N TYR A 452 -6.94 2.94 -18.70
CA TYR A 452 -6.62 1.60 -19.20
C TYR A 452 -6.77 1.58 -20.73
N GLY A 453 -5.64 1.58 -21.43
CA GLY A 453 -5.55 0.98 -22.75
C GLY A 453 -5.62 -0.54 -22.58
N ASN A 454 -6.30 -1.24 -23.49
CA ASN A 454 -6.41 -2.71 -23.48
C ASN A 454 -5.04 -3.34 -23.83
N ASN A 455 -4.08 -3.27 -22.89
CA ASN A 455 -2.66 -3.57 -23.09
C ASN A 455 -2.31 -5.06 -22.88
N GLN A 456 -3.29 -5.94 -22.68
CA GLN A 456 -3.04 -7.38 -22.49
C GLN A 456 -2.27 -7.96 -23.68
N GLY A 457 -1.07 -8.50 -23.43
CA GLY A 457 -0.20 -9.03 -24.48
C GLY A 457 0.73 -8.02 -25.15
N ARG A 458 0.75 -6.75 -24.73
CA ARG A 458 1.76 -5.77 -25.18
C ARG A 458 3.10 -6.06 -24.49
N GLN A 459 4.19 -5.92 -25.23
CA GLN A 459 5.54 -5.95 -24.66
C GLN A 459 5.96 -4.52 -24.35
N THR A 460 6.41 -4.29 -23.12
CA THR A 460 6.91 -2.98 -22.67
C THR A 460 8.43 -2.96 -22.59
N ASN A 461 9.04 -4.14 -22.45
CA ASN A 461 10.48 -4.36 -22.52
C ASN A 461 10.79 -5.63 -23.33
N ARG A 462 12.07 -5.85 -23.63
CA ARG A 462 12.57 -6.99 -24.38
C ARG A 462 13.63 -7.75 -23.59
N ILE A 463 13.45 -7.84 -22.27
CA ILE A 463 14.33 -8.60 -21.37
C ILE A 463 14.14 -10.09 -21.62
N LYS A 464 15.23 -10.80 -21.92
CA LYS A 464 15.21 -12.21 -22.35
C LYS A 464 15.56 -13.20 -21.23
N SER A 465 16.45 -12.84 -20.31
CA SER A 465 16.85 -13.71 -19.21
C SER A 465 17.35 -12.93 -18.00
N LEU A 466 17.38 -13.62 -16.86
CA LEU A 466 18.02 -13.18 -15.62
C LEU A 466 19.45 -13.73 -15.53
N PRO A 467 20.34 -13.10 -14.75
CA PRO A 467 21.69 -13.60 -14.52
C PRO A 467 21.68 -14.91 -13.71
N LYS A 468 22.69 -15.76 -13.94
CA LYS A 468 22.81 -17.09 -13.32
C LYS A 468 22.97 -17.04 -11.81
N ASN A 469 23.57 -15.98 -11.27
CA ASN A 469 23.82 -15.80 -9.84
C ASN A 469 22.83 -14.85 -9.17
N ILE A 470 21.60 -14.70 -9.69
CA ILE A 470 20.58 -13.82 -9.09
C ILE A 470 20.35 -14.14 -7.60
N GLY A 471 20.60 -15.39 -7.19
CA GLY A 471 20.54 -15.85 -5.81
C GLY A 471 21.46 -15.10 -4.84
N ASN A 472 22.46 -14.36 -5.32
CA ASN A 472 23.34 -13.53 -4.48
C ASN A 472 22.60 -12.36 -3.81
N LEU A 473 21.43 -11.97 -4.32
CA LEU A 473 20.61 -10.87 -3.81
C LEU A 473 19.82 -11.29 -2.57
N LYS A 474 20.53 -11.64 -1.48
CA LYS A 474 19.95 -12.19 -0.25
C LYS A 474 18.99 -11.24 0.48
N LYS A 475 19.03 -9.95 0.17
CA LYS A 475 18.13 -8.93 0.74
C LYS A 475 16.90 -8.65 -0.13
N LEU A 476 16.80 -9.24 -1.33
CA LEU A 476 15.70 -8.99 -2.25
C LEU A 476 14.38 -9.52 -1.67
N ARG A 477 13.40 -8.63 -1.51
CA ARG A 477 12.09 -8.89 -0.91
C ARG A 477 10.98 -8.89 -1.94
N ALA A 478 11.10 -8.06 -2.96
CA ALA A 478 10.11 -7.98 -4.03
C ALA A 478 10.79 -7.95 -5.40
N MET A 479 10.30 -8.80 -6.31
CA MET A 479 10.77 -8.85 -7.68
C MET A 479 9.60 -8.89 -8.65
N PHE A 480 9.59 -7.95 -9.59
CA PHE A 480 8.55 -7.81 -10.60
C PHE A 480 9.14 -8.03 -11.99
N ILE A 481 8.62 -9.02 -12.69
CA ILE A 481 8.95 -9.31 -14.09
C ILE A 481 7.64 -9.25 -14.86
N ALA A 482 7.49 -8.26 -15.73
CA ALA A 482 6.29 -8.15 -16.54
C ALA A 482 6.59 -7.82 -18.00
N ASN A 483 5.66 -8.21 -18.88
CA ASN A 483 5.56 -7.74 -20.27
C ASN A 483 6.86 -7.92 -21.10
N GLY A 484 7.68 -8.91 -20.73
CA GLY A 484 8.99 -9.16 -21.32
C GLY A 484 9.07 -10.48 -22.11
N LEU A 485 10.30 -10.92 -22.34
CA LEU A 485 10.64 -12.11 -23.13
C LEU A 485 11.31 -13.21 -22.28
N VAL A 486 11.29 -13.09 -20.95
CA VAL A 486 11.87 -14.08 -20.03
C VAL A 486 11.23 -15.45 -20.28
N SER A 487 12.09 -16.46 -20.50
CA SER A 487 11.66 -17.83 -20.81
C SER A 487 11.79 -18.81 -19.65
N GLU A 488 12.68 -18.53 -18.70
CA GLU A 488 12.94 -19.37 -17.52
C GLU A 488 13.55 -18.55 -16.38
N LEU A 489 13.52 -19.11 -15.18
CA LEU A 489 14.26 -18.58 -14.02
C LEU A 489 15.53 -19.43 -13.80
N PRO A 490 16.66 -18.80 -13.43
CA PRO A 490 17.94 -19.50 -13.21
C PRO A 490 17.89 -20.40 -11.97
N GLU A 491 18.78 -21.40 -11.90
CA GLU A 491 18.79 -22.36 -10.78
C GLU A 491 18.97 -21.67 -9.41
N SER A 492 19.80 -20.62 -9.33
CA SER A 492 20.04 -19.88 -8.08
C SER A 492 18.81 -19.11 -7.58
N PHE A 493 17.72 -19.02 -8.35
CA PHE A 493 16.53 -18.27 -7.96
C PHE A 493 15.91 -18.80 -6.65
N LYS A 494 16.03 -20.11 -6.39
CA LYS A 494 15.64 -20.75 -5.12
C LYS A 494 16.38 -20.21 -3.89
N GLU A 495 17.51 -19.52 -4.09
CA GLU A 495 18.34 -19.00 -3.01
C GLU A 495 17.99 -17.57 -2.59
N LEU A 496 16.96 -16.96 -3.19
CA LEU A 496 16.41 -15.66 -2.81
C LEU A 496 15.58 -15.77 -1.51
N THR A 497 16.23 -16.12 -0.41
CA THR A 497 15.58 -16.53 0.85
C THR A 497 14.71 -15.45 1.51
N SER A 498 14.94 -14.17 1.16
CA SER A 498 14.17 -13.03 1.66
C SER A 498 13.02 -12.62 0.74
N LEU A 499 12.87 -13.26 -0.43
CA LEU A 499 11.83 -12.90 -1.41
C LEU A 499 10.46 -13.27 -0.85
N GLN A 500 9.58 -12.27 -0.78
CA GLN A 500 8.22 -12.39 -0.27
C GLN A 500 7.18 -12.06 -1.34
N GLU A 501 7.52 -11.18 -2.28
CA GLU A 501 6.65 -10.82 -3.39
C GLU A 501 7.30 -11.17 -4.72
N PHE A 502 6.61 -11.98 -5.50
CA PHE A 502 7.05 -12.32 -6.84
C PHE A 502 5.93 -12.13 -7.85
N GLU A 503 6.21 -11.31 -8.86
CA GLU A 503 5.35 -11.13 -10.02
C GLU A 503 6.08 -11.61 -11.28
N LEU A 504 5.37 -12.45 -12.03
CA LEU A 504 5.74 -12.89 -13.36
C LEU A 504 4.50 -12.75 -14.23
N TYR A 505 4.35 -11.60 -14.89
CA TYR A 505 3.13 -11.21 -15.59
C TYR A 505 3.38 -11.08 -17.09
N ASN A 506 2.54 -11.66 -17.95
CA ASN A 506 2.62 -11.48 -19.40
C ASN A 506 4.05 -11.70 -20.00
N CYS A 507 4.73 -12.75 -19.55
CA CYS A 507 6.07 -13.11 -20.01
C CYS A 507 5.99 -14.11 -21.16
N LYS A 508 5.98 -13.62 -22.39
CA LYS A 508 5.52 -14.40 -23.58
C LYS A 508 6.30 -15.68 -23.89
N ASN A 509 7.52 -15.82 -23.41
CA ASN A 509 8.35 -17.00 -23.67
C ASN A 509 8.37 -17.99 -22.50
N MET A 510 7.76 -17.67 -21.35
CA MET A 510 7.71 -18.55 -20.20
C MET A 510 6.73 -19.69 -20.47
N LYS A 511 7.21 -20.91 -20.70
CA LYS A 511 6.35 -22.06 -21.08
C LYS A 511 5.93 -22.97 -19.91
N LYS A 512 6.53 -22.79 -18.73
CA LYS A 512 6.34 -23.67 -17.57
C LYS A 512 6.21 -22.87 -16.30
N VAL A 513 5.51 -23.42 -15.30
CA VAL A 513 5.50 -22.84 -13.95
C VAL A 513 6.85 -23.14 -13.28
N PRO A 514 7.62 -22.11 -12.87
CA PRO A 514 8.94 -22.33 -12.28
C PRO A 514 8.85 -23.11 -10.96
N GLN A 515 9.48 -24.29 -10.91
CA GLN A 515 9.41 -25.17 -9.73
C GLN A 515 10.35 -24.74 -8.60
N CYS A 516 11.35 -23.90 -8.88
CA CYS A 516 12.23 -23.32 -7.85
C CYS A 516 11.48 -22.48 -6.80
N LEU A 517 10.24 -22.06 -7.10
CA LEU A 517 9.41 -21.29 -6.19
C LEU A 517 8.93 -22.12 -4.97
N LYS A 518 8.98 -23.45 -5.03
CA LYS A 518 8.67 -24.34 -3.89
C LYS A 518 9.50 -24.02 -2.64
N ASP A 519 10.76 -23.61 -2.86
CA ASP A 519 11.76 -23.39 -1.83
C ASP A 519 11.72 -21.99 -1.22
N LEU A 520 10.88 -21.09 -1.76
CA LEU A 520 10.82 -19.69 -1.35
C LEU A 520 9.71 -19.42 -0.33
N ASN A 521 9.92 -18.41 0.52
CA ASN A 521 8.97 -17.95 1.53
C ASN A 521 8.04 -16.85 0.99
N LEU A 522 7.45 -17.09 -0.19
CA LEU A 522 6.57 -16.13 -0.85
C LEU A 522 5.29 -15.93 -0.05
N VAL A 523 4.88 -14.68 0.10
CA VAL A 523 3.59 -14.24 0.65
C VAL A 523 2.63 -13.87 -0.49
N VAL A 524 3.17 -13.28 -1.56
CA VAL A 524 2.44 -12.87 -2.77
C VAL A 524 3.05 -13.54 -3.99
N LEU A 525 2.21 -14.19 -4.78
CA LEU A 525 2.56 -14.73 -6.09
C LEU A 525 1.56 -14.25 -7.14
N ASN A 526 2.06 -13.54 -8.15
CA ASN A 526 1.28 -13.09 -9.30
C ASN A 526 1.78 -13.71 -10.60
N PHE A 527 0.94 -14.55 -11.21
CA PHE A 527 1.17 -15.20 -12.50
C PHE A 527 0.17 -14.75 -13.57
N GLY A 528 -0.40 -13.56 -13.46
CA GLY A 528 -1.40 -13.07 -14.41
C GLY A 528 -0.92 -13.07 -15.87
N VAL A 529 -1.82 -13.43 -16.78
CA VAL A 529 -1.68 -13.27 -18.24
C VAL A 529 -0.48 -14.01 -18.84
N ASN A 530 -0.22 -15.25 -18.41
CA ASN A 530 0.75 -16.15 -19.02
C ASN A 530 0.09 -17.37 -19.71
N PRO A 531 -0.80 -17.17 -20.70
CA PRO A 531 -1.59 -18.24 -21.31
C PRO A 531 -0.74 -19.37 -21.92
N GLN A 532 0.45 -19.04 -22.41
CA GLN A 532 1.38 -19.98 -23.04
C GLN A 532 1.96 -21.02 -22.05
N MET A 533 1.90 -20.76 -20.74
CA MET A 533 2.28 -21.76 -19.74
C MET A 533 1.26 -22.90 -19.66
N PHE A 534 -0.01 -22.62 -19.95
CA PHE A 534 -1.13 -23.53 -19.69
C PHE A 534 -1.77 -24.10 -20.97
N GLU A 535 -1.60 -23.43 -22.11
CA GLU A 535 -2.11 -23.85 -23.40
C GLU A 535 -1.06 -23.62 -24.50
N GLY A 536 -0.84 -24.64 -25.35
CA GLY A 536 0.08 -24.58 -26.49
C GLY A 536 1.06 -25.75 -26.52
N GLU A 537 1.95 -25.75 -27.52
CA GLU A 537 2.98 -26.79 -27.66
C GLU A 537 3.99 -26.73 -26.51
N GLY A 538 4.14 -27.84 -25.79
CA GLY A 538 5.06 -27.97 -24.66
C GLY A 538 4.59 -27.33 -23.35
N ALA A 539 3.35 -26.84 -23.28
CA ALA A 539 2.75 -26.27 -22.08
C ALA A 539 2.44 -27.35 -21.04
N THR A 540 3.01 -27.21 -19.84
CA THR A 540 2.80 -28.14 -18.70
C THR A 540 2.17 -27.46 -17.49
N GLY A 541 1.75 -26.19 -17.62
CA GLY A 541 1.40 -25.30 -16.52
C GLY A 541 0.29 -25.80 -15.59
N ASN A 542 -0.73 -26.53 -16.08
CA ASN A 542 -1.76 -27.09 -15.19
C ASN A 542 -1.15 -28.11 -14.20
N ASN A 543 -0.27 -29.00 -14.70
CA ASN A 543 0.43 -29.98 -13.87
C ASN A 543 1.49 -29.31 -13.00
N ASP A 544 2.29 -28.41 -13.58
CA ASP A 544 3.37 -27.74 -12.88
C ASP A 544 2.84 -26.84 -11.73
N LEU A 545 1.70 -26.16 -11.94
CA LEU A 545 1.04 -25.36 -10.90
C LEU A 545 0.52 -26.24 -9.76
N ASN A 546 -0.08 -27.39 -10.09
CA ASN A 546 -0.53 -28.33 -9.06
C ASN A 546 0.67 -28.94 -8.32
N SER A 547 1.75 -29.26 -9.02
CA SER A 547 3.00 -29.74 -8.43
C SER A 547 3.68 -28.71 -7.56
N LEU A 548 3.56 -27.40 -7.83
CA LEU A 548 4.12 -26.34 -6.98
C LEU A 548 3.66 -26.47 -5.51
N PHE A 549 2.46 -26.98 -5.29
CA PHE A 549 1.83 -27.13 -3.97
C PHE A 549 1.70 -28.59 -3.51
N ASP A 550 2.41 -29.54 -4.12
CA ASP A 550 2.27 -30.99 -3.87
C ASP A 550 2.59 -31.45 -2.44
N ASN A 551 3.38 -30.68 -1.69
CA ASN A 551 3.81 -31.02 -0.35
C ASN A 551 3.65 -29.82 0.58
N ALA A 552 2.88 -29.99 1.66
CA ALA A 552 2.66 -28.96 2.68
C ALA A 552 3.95 -28.50 3.38
N ASN A 553 5.04 -29.27 3.29
CA ASN A 553 6.34 -28.88 3.81
C ASN A 553 7.14 -27.93 2.90
N ASN A 554 6.73 -27.75 1.63
CA ASN A 554 7.31 -26.74 0.74
C ASN A 554 7.18 -25.37 1.41
N ASN A 555 8.23 -24.53 1.32
CA ASN A 555 8.24 -23.23 1.99
C ASN A 555 7.09 -22.35 1.51
N ILE A 556 6.81 -22.36 0.20
CA ILE A 556 5.69 -21.61 -0.37
C ILE A 556 4.33 -22.00 0.22
N CYS A 557 4.11 -23.28 0.55
CA CYS A 557 2.87 -23.74 1.17
C CYS A 557 2.69 -23.25 2.62
N LYS A 558 3.78 -22.87 3.29
CA LYS A 558 3.74 -22.37 4.67
C LYS A 558 3.50 -20.86 4.74
N THR A 559 3.84 -20.12 3.68
CA THR A 559 3.88 -18.65 3.72
C THR A 559 2.94 -17.97 2.73
N LEU A 560 2.52 -18.64 1.65
CA LEU A 560 1.74 -18.01 0.60
C LEU A 560 0.34 -17.64 1.08
N GLN A 561 -0.02 -16.37 0.90
CA GLN A 561 -1.31 -15.83 1.32
C GLN A 561 -2.14 -15.31 0.15
N LEU A 562 -1.50 -14.72 -0.87
CA LEU A 562 -2.17 -14.14 -2.04
C LEU A 562 -1.67 -14.79 -3.34
N LEU A 563 -2.60 -15.37 -4.09
CA LEU A 563 -2.31 -16.03 -5.37
C LEU A 563 -3.17 -15.45 -6.50
N TYR A 564 -2.51 -14.81 -7.47
CA TYR A 564 -3.14 -14.25 -8.65
C TYR A 564 -2.82 -15.10 -9.89
N LEU A 565 -3.86 -15.60 -10.55
CA LEU A 565 -3.78 -16.48 -11.72
C LEU A 565 -4.69 -15.99 -12.86
N ILE A 566 -4.95 -14.68 -12.91
CA ILE A 566 -5.89 -14.05 -13.85
C ILE A 566 -5.46 -14.27 -15.30
N GLY A 567 -6.37 -14.62 -16.21
CA GLY A 567 -6.08 -14.55 -17.66
C GLY A 567 -5.11 -15.62 -18.19
N ASN A 568 -5.00 -16.77 -17.53
CA ASN A 568 -4.00 -17.79 -17.83
C ASN A 568 -4.48 -18.96 -18.69
N LYS A 569 -5.77 -19.00 -19.05
CA LYS A 569 -6.40 -20.15 -19.74
C LYS A 569 -6.28 -21.48 -18.97
N ILE A 570 -6.17 -21.43 -17.65
CA ILE A 570 -6.17 -22.61 -16.77
C ILE A 570 -7.50 -23.35 -16.97
N SER A 571 -7.43 -24.65 -17.26
CA SER A 571 -8.61 -25.48 -17.54
C SER A 571 -8.92 -26.50 -16.45
N VAL A 572 -7.95 -26.78 -15.57
CA VAL A 572 -8.07 -27.70 -14.45
C VAL A 572 -7.74 -26.96 -13.16
N PHE A 573 -8.61 -27.06 -12.16
CA PHE A 573 -8.35 -26.46 -10.86
C PHE A 573 -7.18 -27.17 -10.14
N PRO A 574 -6.17 -26.44 -9.63
CA PRO A 574 -5.02 -27.03 -8.93
C PRO A 574 -5.40 -27.48 -7.51
N LYS A 575 -5.85 -28.74 -7.36
CA LYS A 575 -6.32 -29.30 -6.08
C LYS A 575 -5.31 -29.17 -4.94
N ASN A 576 -4.02 -29.24 -5.23
CA ASN A 576 -2.96 -29.15 -4.23
C ASN A 576 -2.86 -27.76 -3.55
N ILE A 577 -3.61 -26.75 -3.99
CA ILE A 577 -3.82 -25.52 -3.21
C ILE A 577 -4.27 -25.81 -1.77
N MET A 578 -4.97 -26.93 -1.54
CA MET A 578 -5.36 -27.40 -0.22
C MET A 578 -4.19 -27.65 0.76
N ASN A 579 -2.95 -27.74 0.26
CA ASN A 579 -1.75 -27.89 1.10
C ASN A 579 -1.18 -26.56 1.59
N ILE A 580 -1.68 -25.42 1.09
CA ILE A 580 -1.23 -24.10 1.51
C ILE A 580 -1.93 -23.76 2.82
N ALA A 581 -1.17 -23.53 3.88
CA ALA A 581 -1.68 -23.42 5.25
C ALA A 581 -2.53 -22.15 5.48
N ASP A 582 -2.23 -21.06 4.77
CA ASP A 582 -2.79 -19.74 5.04
C ASP A 582 -3.18 -18.99 3.75
N LEU A 583 -3.68 -19.69 2.72
CA LEU A 583 -4.10 -19.03 1.48
C LEU A 583 -5.38 -18.21 1.72
N ARG A 584 -5.22 -16.91 1.93
CA ARG A 584 -6.31 -15.96 2.22
C ARG A 584 -7.00 -15.45 0.97
N MET A 585 -6.28 -15.31 -0.15
CA MET A 585 -6.86 -14.87 -1.42
C MET A 585 -6.44 -15.73 -2.61
N LEU A 586 -7.43 -16.10 -3.42
CA LEU A 586 -7.24 -16.74 -4.72
C LEU A 586 -8.03 -16.01 -5.82
N ASP A 587 -7.34 -15.55 -6.86
CA ASP A 587 -7.96 -14.97 -8.04
C ASP A 587 -7.64 -15.81 -9.29
N MET A 588 -8.66 -16.48 -9.82
CA MET A 588 -8.59 -17.27 -11.05
C MET A 588 -9.53 -16.72 -12.13
N THR A 589 -9.79 -15.42 -12.11
CA THR A 589 -10.64 -14.72 -13.09
C THR A 589 -10.12 -14.85 -14.53
N ARG A 590 -11.00 -14.88 -15.53
CA ARG A 590 -10.68 -14.99 -16.95
C ARG A 590 -9.83 -16.23 -17.29
N ASN A 591 -10.25 -17.39 -16.79
CA ASN A 591 -9.65 -18.68 -17.13
C ASN A 591 -10.66 -19.56 -17.90
N ARG A 592 -10.45 -20.89 -17.90
CA ARG A 592 -11.31 -21.87 -18.58
C ARG A 592 -11.70 -23.02 -17.65
N LEU A 593 -11.78 -22.74 -16.35
CA LEU A 593 -12.19 -23.73 -15.35
C LEU A 593 -13.61 -24.20 -15.66
N LYS A 594 -13.84 -25.51 -15.55
CA LYS A 594 -15.15 -26.14 -15.74
C LYS A 594 -15.82 -26.55 -14.44
N GLU A 595 -15.02 -26.80 -13.41
CA GLU A 595 -15.49 -27.24 -12.12
C GLU A 595 -14.61 -26.70 -10.99
N LEU A 596 -15.23 -26.55 -9.82
CA LEU A 596 -14.58 -26.30 -8.55
C LEU A 596 -14.70 -27.58 -7.69
N PRO A 597 -13.62 -28.34 -7.46
CA PRO A 597 -13.67 -29.68 -6.86
C PRO A 597 -13.69 -29.64 -5.33
N ALA A 598 -14.02 -30.75 -4.66
CA ALA A 598 -13.81 -30.86 -3.21
C ALA A 598 -12.33 -30.66 -2.83
N LEU A 599 -12.04 -29.81 -1.83
CA LEU A 599 -10.70 -29.57 -1.29
C LEU A 599 -10.64 -30.02 0.18
N VAL A 600 -10.79 -31.33 0.36
CA VAL A 600 -10.86 -31.98 1.67
C VAL A 600 -9.65 -32.88 1.91
N ASP A 601 -9.21 -32.97 3.16
CA ASP A 601 -8.21 -33.96 3.57
C ASP A 601 -8.77 -35.39 3.60
N ALA A 602 -7.92 -36.37 3.92
CA ALA A 602 -8.29 -37.78 3.99
C ALA A 602 -9.42 -38.07 5.01
N SER A 603 -9.66 -37.15 5.96
CA SER A 603 -10.73 -37.24 6.96
C SER A 603 -12.00 -36.50 6.53
N GLY A 604 -12.01 -35.88 5.34
CA GLY A 604 -13.16 -35.11 4.83
C GLY A 604 -13.22 -33.67 5.33
N ASN A 605 -12.19 -33.16 6.01
CA ASN A 605 -12.17 -31.79 6.49
C ASN A 605 -11.72 -30.83 5.40
N ARG A 606 -12.42 -29.70 5.24
CA ARG A 606 -12.07 -28.65 4.29
C ARG A 606 -10.71 -28.05 4.66
N LYS A 607 -9.82 -27.94 3.68
CA LYS A 607 -8.47 -27.39 3.87
C LYS A 607 -8.27 -26.01 3.26
N PHE A 608 -9.14 -25.61 2.35
CA PHE A 608 -9.10 -24.31 1.71
C PHE A 608 -10.13 -23.37 2.34
N ASN A 609 -9.66 -22.38 3.10
CA ASN A 609 -10.52 -21.42 3.83
C ASN A 609 -10.17 -19.98 3.41
N PRO A 610 -10.62 -19.54 2.22
CA PRO A 610 -10.29 -18.22 1.72
C PRO A 610 -11.07 -17.15 2.49
N VAL A 611 -10.43 -16.00 2.67
CA VAL A 611 -11.13 -14.75 2.98
C VAL A 611 -11.77 -14.20 1.71
N GLN A 612 -11.04 -14.29 0.59
CA GLN A 612 -11.51 -13.82 -0.71
C GLN A 612 -11.20 -14.82 -1.82
N ALA A 613 -12.16 -15.13 -2.68
CA ALA A 613 -11.92 -15.98 -3.84
C ALA A 613 -12.75 -15.56 -5.05
N PHE A 614 -12.08 -15.43 -6.20
CA PHE A 614 -12.67 -14.89 -7.42
C PHE A 614 -12.46 -15.84 -8.61
N PHE A 615 -13.57 -16.19 -9.25
CA PHE A 615 -13.63 -17.14 -10.36
C PHE A 615 -14.41 -16.57 -11.56
N ALA A 616 -14.47 -15.24 -11.67
CA ALA A 616 -15.22 -14.55 -12.71
C ALA A 616 -14.74 -14.94 -14.12
N ASP A 617 -15.62 -14.85 -15.12
CA ASP A 617 -15.27 -15.08 -16.54
C ASP A 617 -14.60 -16.45 -16.79
N ASN A 618 -15.23 -17.52 -16.31
CA ASN A 618 -14.77 -18.90 -16.51
C ASN A 618 -15.86 -19.72 -17.26
N GLN A 619 -15.78 -21.05 -17.20
CA GLN A 619 -16.75 -21.98 -17.80
C GLN A 619 -17.33 -22.93 -16.75
N ILE A 620 -17.38 -22.50 -15.49
CA ILE A 620 -17.70 -23.36 -14.35
C ILE A 620 -19.17 -23.77 -14.44
N THR A 621 -19.42 -25.07 -14.52
CA THR A 621 -20.76 -25.68 -14.54
C THR A 621 -21.12 -26.34 -13.21
N TYR A 622 -20.11 -26.69 -12.41
CA TYR A 622 -20.29 -27.39 -11.13
C TYR A 622 -19.31 -26.85 -10.07
N MET A 623 -19.82 -26.68 -8.85
CA MET A 623 -19.02 -26.43 -7.65
C MET A 623 -19.40 -27.45 -6.59
N ASP A 624 -18.40 -28.12 -6.02
CA ASP A 624 -18.59 -29.06 -4.93
C ASP A 624 -18.96 -28.35 -3.62
N ASP A 625 -19.80 -28.98 -2.79
CA ASP A 625 -20.19 -28.42 -1.48
C ASP A 625 -18.99 -28.26 -0.54
N ASN A 626 -17.97 -29.11 -0.70
CA ASN A 626 -16.75 -29.07 0.10
C ASN A 626 -15.58 -28.37 -0.61
N PHE A 627 -15.86 -27.46 -1.55
CA PHE A 627 -14.79 -26.70 -2.23
C PHE A 627 -13.98 -25.85 -1.26
N CYS A 628 -14.63 -25.11 -0.36
CA CYS A 628 -13.94 -24.25 0.60
C CYS A 628 -14.73 -24.08 1.91
N GLY A 629 -14.03 -23.69 2.98
CA GLY A 629 -14.65 -23.23 4.22
C GLY A 629 -15.34 -21.88 4.05
N THR A 630 -16.24 -21.58 4.99
CA THR A 630 -17.12 -20.40 4.96
C THR A 630 -16.97 -19.48 6.16
N ASP A 631 -16.10 -19.81 7.12
CA ASP A 631 -16.02 -19.09 8.40
C ASP A 631 -15.34 -17.73 8.29
N ASP A 632 -14.29 -17.65 7.47
CA ASP A 632 -13.48 -16.44 7.26
C ASP A 632 -13.88 -15.69 5.99
N ILE A 633 -14.88 -16.18 5.25
CA ILE A 633 -15.20 -15.67 3.92
C ILE A 633 -15.78 -14.26 4.00
N GLU A 634 -15.12 -13.29 3.37
CA GLU A 634 -15.58 -11.92 3.23
C GLU A 634 -16.21 -11.69 1.85
N SER A 635 -15.53 -12.16 0.80
CA SER A 635 -15.95 -11.97 -0.60
C SER A 635 -15.73 -13.23 -1.44
N PHE A 636 -16.77 -13.72 -2.09
CA PHE A 636 -16.67 -14.87 -2.99
C PHE A 636 -17.42 -14.59 -4.28
N SER A 637 -16.77 -14.76 -5.42
CA SER A 637 -17.41 -14.53 -6.72
C SER A 637 -17.17 -15.67 -7.69
N VAL A 638 -18.24 -16.14 -8.31
CA VAL A 638 -18.26 -17.04 -9.47
C VAL A 638 -19.10 -16.42 -10.58
N THR A 639 -19.07 -15.09 -10.70
CA THR A 639 -19.87 -14.37 -11.70
C THR A 639 -19.48 -14.74 -13.14
N ASN A 640 -20.39 -14.57 -14.10
CA ASN A 640 -20.18 -14.84 -15.52
C ASN A 640 -19.60 -16.24 -15.78
N ASN A 641 -20.39 -17.25 -15.38
CA ASN A 641 -20.07 -18.67 -15.51
C ASN A 641 -21.31 -19.44 -16.02
N ALA A 642 -21.35 -20.76 -15.82
CA ALA A 642 -22.41 -21.61 -16.30
C ALA A 642 -22.99 -22.53 -15.19
N LEU A 643 -22.89 -22.14 -13.91
CA LEU A 643 -23.43 -22.91 -12.78
C LEU A 643 -24.93 -23.08 -12.94
N THR A 644 -25.43 -24.30 -12.80
CA THR A 644 -26.87 -24.61 -12.90
C THR A 644 -27.56 -24.68 -11.55
N GLU A 645 -26.82 -24.90 -10.47
CA GLU A 645 -27.33 -24.97 -9.10
C GLU A 645 -26.44 -24.13 -8.18
N PHE A 646 -27.05 -23.50 -7.18
CA PHE A 646 -26.33 -22.87 -6.08
C PHE A 646 -25.80 -23.97 -5.13
N PRO A 647 -24.50 -24.00 -4.80
CA PRO A 647 -23.90 -25.05 -3.97
C PRO A 647 -24.34 -24.95 -2.51
N ASN A 648 -24.41 -26.08 -1.80
CA ASN A 648 -24.70 -26.14 -0.37
C ASN A 648 -23.39 -26.03 0.44
N MET A 649 -22.75 -24.86 0.34
CA MET A 649 -21.40 -24.62 0.87
C MET A 649 -21.30 -24.46 2.40
N TYR A 650 -22.43 -24.23 3.07
CA TYR A 650 -22.47 -24.13 4.54
C TYR A 650 -22.75 -25.51 5.13
N LYS A 651 -22.11 -25.86 6.25
CA LYS A 651 -22.39 -27.12 6.96
C LYS A 651 -23.58 -26.99 7.91
N GLU A 652 -24.22 -28.11 8.21
CA GLU A 652 -25.34 -28.19 9.14
C GLU A 652 -24.89 -27.76 10.55
N LYS A 653 -25.72 -26.98 11.26
CA LYS A 653 -25.42 -26.57 12.63
C LYS A 653 -25.54 -27.75 13.59
N ILE A 654 -24.51 -28.58 13.68
CA ILE A 654 -24.40 -29.60 14.73
C ILE A 654 -23.62 -28.97 15.89
N ASN A 655 -24.17 -29.05 17.12
CA ASN A 655 -23.55 -28.52 18.33
C ASN A 655 -22.10 -29.02 18.47
N GLY A 656 -21.12 -28.14 18.24
CA GLY A 656 -19.69 -28.47 18.30
C GLY A 656 -19.00 -28.68 16.95
N ASP A 657 -19.67 -28.45 15.80
CA ASP A 657 -19.00 -28.41 14.50
C ASP A 657 -18.09 -27.16 14.41
N PRO A 658 -16.76 -27.32 14.31
CA PRO A 658 -15.83 -26.18 14.18
C PRO A 658 -16.06 -25.34 12.92
N ASP A 659 -16.76 -25.89 11.91
CA ASP A 659 -17.09 -25.24 10.65
C ASP A 659 -18.50 -24.58 10.65
N ALA A 660 -19.21 -24.58 11.79
CA ALA A 660 -20.52 -23.94 11.91
C ALA A 660 -20.37 -22.41 11.96
N THR A 661 -20.49 -21.78 10.80
CA THR A 661 -20.20 -20.37 10.58
C THR A 661 -20.99 -19.40 11.48
N ILE A 662 -20.27 -18.71 12.37
CA ILE A 662 -20.81 -17.62 13.21
C ILE A 662 -20.71 -16.24 12.56
N TYR A 663 -19.89 -16.06 11.52
CA TYR A 663 -19.67 -14.80 10.80
C TYR A 663 -20.47 -14.76 9.49
N GLY A 664 -20.74 -13.59 8.94
CA GLY A 664 -21.44 -13.46 7.65
C GLY A 664 -20.52 -12.85 6.63
N ALA A 665 -20.54 -13.37 5.40
CA ALA A 665 -19.80 -12.79 4.30
C ALA A 665 -20.26 -11.35 4.05
N THR A 666 -19.39 -10.49 3.53
CA THR A 666 -19.79 -9.17 3.05
C THR A 666 -20.47 -9.29 1.69
N SER A 667 -19.93 -10.12 0.79
CA SER A 667 -20.51 -10.32 -0.54
C SER A 667 -20.32 -11.74 -1.05
N LEU A 668 -21.40 -12.31 -1.57
CA LEU A 668 -21.40 -13.54 -2.35
C LEU A 668 -22.00 -13.23 -3.72
N ASP A 669 -21.20 -13.38 -4.76
CA ASP A 669 -21.56 -13.03 -6.13
C ASP A 669 -21.62 -14.26 -7.03
N PHE A 670 -22.85 -14.65 -7.37
CA PHE A 670 -23.19 -15.75 -8.26
C PHE A 670 -23.96 -15.24 -9.48
N SER A 671 -23.82 -13.94 -9.82
CA SER A 671 -24.50 -13.34 -10.96
C SER A 671 -24.05 -13.91 -12.30
N TYR A 672 -24.86 -13.71 -13.34
CA TYR A 672 -24.57 -14.15 -14.72
C TYR A 672 -24.17 -15.63 -14.80
N ASN A 673 -24.98 -16.48 -14.15
CA ASN A 673 -24.88 -17.94 -14.23
C ASN A 673 -26.16 -18.52 -14.85
N LYS A 674 -26.39 -19.82 -14.69
CA LYS A 674 -27.60 -20.54 -15.14
C LYS A 674 -28.35 -21.16 -13.96
N ILE A 675 -28.19 -20.59 -12.77
CA ILE A 675 -28.71 -21.15 -11.53
C ILE A 675 -30.23 -21.19 -11.61
N ASN A 676 -30.79 -22.37 -11.37
CA ASN A 676 -32.22 -22.59 -11.37
C ASN A 676 -32.76 -23.23 -10.08
N SER A 677 -31.88 -23.74 -9.23
CA SER A 677 -32.20 -24.37 -7.95
C SER A 677 -31.06 -24.22 -6.94
N PHE A 678 -31.36 -24.44 -5.67
CA PHE A 678 -30.37 -24.62 -4.60
C PHE A 678 -30.17 -26.12 -4.32
N ARG A 679 -28.93 -26.57 -4.23
CA ARG A 679 -28.62 -27.98 -3.99
C ARG A 679 -29.17 -28.41 -2.62
N GLY A 680 -29.97 -29.48 -2.60
CA GLY A 680 -30.66 -29.96 -1.40
C GLY A 680 -31.87 -29.12 -0.97
N GLY A 681 -32.19 -28.02 -1.68
CA GLY A 681 -33.27 -27.10 -1.34
C GLY A 681 -34.65 -27.75 -1.34
N LYS A 682 -35.02 -28.41 -2.45
CA LYS A 682 -36.28 -29.17 -2.59
C LYS A 682 -36.47 -30.28 -1.55
N GLU A 683 -35.40 -30.73 -0.91
CA GLU A 683 -35.41 -31.78 0.11
C GLU A 683 -35.38 -31.22 1.54
N GLY A 684 -35.36 -29.89 1.72
CA GLY A 684 -35.18 -29.23 3.01
C GLY A 684 -33.79 -29.43 3.62
N LYS A 685 -32.80 -29.77 2.80
CA LYS A 685 -31.40 -30.06 3.22
C LYS A 685 -30.42 -28.95 2.87
N PHE A 686 -30.90 -27.84 2.31
CA PHE A 686 -30.07 -26.67 2.08
C PHE A 686 -29.77 -25.99 3.41
N ASN A 687 -28.50 -25.81 3.74
CA ASN A 687 -28.06 -25.29 5.04
C ASN A 687 -28.16 -23.76 5.14
N GLY A 688 -28.58 -23.10 4.07
CA GLY A 688 -28.75 -21.66 4.00
C GLY A 688 -27.46 -20.91 3.71
N VAL A 689 -27.59 -19.59 3.71
CA VAL A 689 -26.50 -18.64 3.42
C VAL A 689 -26.49 -17.55 4.49
N LYS A 690 -25.30 -17.07 4.84
CA LYS A 690 -25.13 -15.92 5.71
C LYS A 690 -24.23 -14.87 5.07
N THR A 691 -24.83 -13.78 4.59
CA THR A 691 -24.11 -12.70 3.91
C THR A 691 -24.81 -11.35 4.07
N GLU A 692 -24.04 -10.25 3.99
CA GLU A 692 -24.62 -8.92 3.81
C GLU A 692 -25.21 -8.78 2.41
N THR A 693 -24.47 -9.14 1.37
CA THR A 693 -24.96 -9.04 -0.02
C THR A 693 -24.92 -10.41 -0.70
N LEU A 694 -26.07 -10.84 -1.22
CA LEU A 694 -26.19 -12.00 -2.08
C LEU A 694 -26.59 -11.54 -3.48
N ASN A 695 -25.66 -11.65 -4.42
CA ASN A 695 -25.89 -11.29 -5.81
C ASN A 695 -26.19 -12.52 -6.66
N LEU A 696 -27.41 -12.59 -7.18
CA LEU A 696 -27.93 -13.64 -8.04
C LEU A 696 -28.45 -13.09 -9.37
N ILE A 697 -28.06 -11.87 -9.74
CA ILE A 697 -28.49 -11.18 -10.96
C ILE A 697 -28.28 -12.06 -12.20
N SER A 698 -29.22 -12.03 -13.13
CA SER A 698 -29.16 -12.76 -14.41
C SER A 698 -29.00 -14.28 -14.24
N ASN A 699 -29.68 -14.87 -13.25
CA ASN A 699 -29.91 -16.32 -13.15
C ASN A 699 -31.33 -16.68 -13.59
N ARG A 700 -31.74 -17.96 -13.50
CA ARG A 700 -33.03 -18.42 -14.04
C ARG A 700 -33.72 -19.45 -13.14
N PHE A 701 -34.37 -18.99 -12.07
CA PHE A 701 -35.09 -19.85 -11.11
C PHE A 701 -36.39 -20.42 -11.73
N LYS A 702 -36.40 -21.73 -12.04
CA LYS A 702 -37.45 -22.43 -12.83
C LYS A 702 -37.93 -23.70 -12.13
N THR A 703 -39.21 -24.05 -12.27
CA THR A 703 -39.78 -25.24 -11.61
C THR A 703 -39.55 -26.56 -12.34
N ASN A 704 -39.63 -26.59 -13.68
CA ASN A 704 -39.28 -27.72 -14.56
C ASN A 704 -39.48 -27.32 -16.04
N LYS A 705 -38.48 -27.54 -16.92
CA LYS A 705 -38.42 -27.30 -18.39
C LYS A 705 -37.87 -25.94 -18.87
N ASP A 706 -37.36 -25.99 -20.11
CA ASP A 706 -36.39 -25.08 -20.71
C ASP A 706 -36.80 -23.59 -20.83
N ASN A 707 -38.08 -23.21 -20.72
CA ASN A 707 -38.56 -21.82 -20.91
C ASN A 707 -39.55 -21.33 -19.83
N CYS A 708 -39.33 -20.10 -19.31
CA CYS A 708 -40.29 -19.31 -18.53
C CYS A 708 -41.42 -18.80 -19.45
N ASP A 709 -42.49 -19.58 -19.60
CA ASP A 709 -43.68 -19.14 -20.33
C ASP A 709 -44.93 -19.35 -19.46
N PRO A 710 -45.46 -18.25 -18.87
CA PRO A 710 -46.71 -18.27 -18.11
C PRO A 710 -47.88 -18.84 -18.93
N LYS A 711 -47.86 -18.73 -20.27
CA LYS A 711 -48.90 -19.25 -21.17
C LYS A 711 -48.89 -20.77 -21.27
N ASN A 712 -47.77 -21.42 -20.96
CA ASN A 712 -47.61 -22.89 -20.98
C ASN A 712 -47.58 -23.51 -19.57
N GLY A 713 -47.86 -22.73 -18.52
CA GLY A 713 -47.84 -23.19 -17.13
C GLY A 713 -46.45 -23.24 -16.48
N ASN A 714 -45.40 -22.80 -17.17
CA ASN A 714 -44.04 -22.72 -16.64
C ASN A 714 -43.83 -21.35 -15.99
N ARG A 715 -43.73 -21.32 -14.65
CA ARG A 715 -43.51 -20.10 -13.87
C ARG A 715 -42.09 -20.03 -13.31
N CYS A 716 -41.64 -18.81 -13.08
CA CYS A 716 -40.30 -18.51 -12.60
C CYS A 716 -40.43 -17.76 -11.28
N TYR A 717 -40.07 -18.47 -10.20
CA TYR A 717 -40.41 -18.09 -8.84
C TYR A 717 -39.20 -17.56 -8.09
N PHE A 718 -39.51 -16.75 -7.09
CA PHE A 718 -38.58 -16.38 -6.05
C PHE A 718 -37.87 -17.62 -5.45
N PRO A 719 -36.57 -17.54 -5.11
CA PRO A 719 -35.83 -18.66 -4.51
C PRO A 719 -36.23 -18.90 -3.05
N ASP A 720 -37.33 -19.64 -2.85
CA ASP A 720 -37.89 -19.95 -1.52
C ASP A 720 -36.95 -20.82 -0.66
N ASP A 721 -35.98 -21.52 -1.27
CA ASP A 721 -34.95 -22.29 -0.55
C ASP A 721 -34.18 -21.42 0.47
N LEU A 722 -33.99 -20.12 0.18
CA LEU A 722 -33.35 -19.17 1.10
C LEU A 722 -34.19 -18.94 2.37
N VAL A 723 -35.51 -19.01 2.23
CA VAL A 723 -36.49 -18.79 3.29
C VAL A 723 -36.56 -20.02 4.18
N GLU A 724 -36.73 -21.19 3.55
CA GLU A 724 -36.89 -22.48 4.23
C GLU A 724 -35.66 -22.84 5.06
N SER A 725 -34.46 -22.50 4.57
CA SER A 725 -33.20 -22.76 5.27
C SER A 725 -32.91 -21.77 6.41
N GLY A 726 -33.70 -20.71 6.57
CA GLY A 726 -33.42 -19.63 7.53
C GLY A 726 -32.17 -18.81 7.19
N SER A 727 -31.92 -18.58 5.89
CA SER A 727 -30.78 -17.77 5.44
C SER A 727 -30.81 -16.35 6.01
N ILE A 728 -29.63 -15.82 6.30
CA ILE A 728 -29.46 -14.44 6.79
C ILE A 728 -28.83 -13.61 5.67
N VAL A 729 -29.68 -12.86 4.97
CA VAL A 729 -29.28 -11.98 3.86
C VAL A 729 -29.78 -10.57 4.16
N LEU A 730 -28.92 -9.55 4.03
CA LEU A 730 -29.30 -8.15 4.20
C LEU A 730 -29.70 -7.50 2.87
N ASN A 731 -28.96 -7.78 1.80
CA ASN A 731 -29.17 -7.20 0.49
C ASN A 731 -29.26 -8.35 -0.52
N LEU A 732 -30.44 -8.54 -1.11
CA LEU A 732 -30.68 -9.60 -2.09
C LEU A 732 -30.85 -8.99 -3.47
N GLN A 733 -30.01 -9.42 -4.42
CA GLN A 733 -30.07 -8.94 -5.79
C GLN A 733 -30.51 -10.05 -6.74
N LEU A 734 -31.68 -9.85 -7.35
CA LEU A 734 -32.37 -10.79 -8.23
C LEU A 734 -32.79 -10.09 -9.54
N ALA A 735 -32.03 -9.09 -9.97
CA ALA A 735 -32.31 -8.40 -11.22
C ALA A 735 -32.17 -9.34 -12.42
N ASN A 736 -33.00 -9.15 -13.44
CA ASN A 736 -32.98 -9.89 -14.71
C ASN A 736 -33.07 -11.43 -14.54
N CYS A 737 -33.78 -11.91 -13.52
CA CYS A 737 -33.92 -13.34 -13.21
C CYS A 737 -35.13 -14.02 -13.89
N GLU A 738 -35.82 -13.30 -14.78
CA GLU A 738 -37.05 -13.74 -15.46
C GLU A 738 -38.22 -14.07 -14.50
N LEU A 739 -38.20 -13.56 -13.26
CA LEU A 739 -39.23 -13.84 -12.25
C LEU A 739 -40.60 -13.29 -12.67
N ASP A 740 -41.65 -14.10 -12.57
CA ASP A 740 -43.02 -13.69 -12.92
C ASP A 740 -43.98 -13.65 -11.72
N SER A 741 -43.59 -14.28 -10.62
CA SER A 741 -44.40 -14.39 -9.42
C SER A 741 -43.54 -14.53 -8.18
N ILE A 742 -44.04 -13.96 -7.08
CA ILE A 742 -43.45 -14.08 -5.74
C ILE A 742 -44.54 -14.69 -4.84
N PRO A 743 -44.36 -15.93 -4.38
CA PRO A 743 -45.24 -16.56 -3.40
C PRO A 743 -45.38 -15.73 -2.11
N ALA A 744 -46.54 -15.83 -1.46
CA ALA A 744 -46.79 -15.18 -0.16
C ALA A 744 -45.77 -15.59 0.92
N THR A 745 -45.36 -16.86 0.89
CA THR A 745 -44.41 -17.45 1.84
C THR A 745 -42.97 -17.01 1.64
N SER A 746 -42.63 -16.44 0.47
CA SER A 746 -41.25 -16.10 0.07
C SER A 746 -40.54 -15.08 0.96
N PHE A 747 -41.25 -14.43 1.87
CA PHE A 747 -40.71 -13.35 2.70
C PHE A 747 -40.76 -13.62 4.21
N VAL A 748 -41.42 -14.70 4.64
CA VAL A 748 -41.66 -14.99 6.06
C VAL A 748 -40.36 -15.26 6.86
N GLY A 749 -39.32 -15.74 6.18
CA GLY A 749 -38.02 -16.12 6.78
C GLY A 749 -36.88 -15.11 6.62
N LEU A 750 -36.99 -14.11 5.76
CA LEU A 750 -35.90 -13.17 5.44
C LEU A 750 -35.94 -11.89 6.29
N LYS A 751 -36.15 -12.03 7.60
CA LYS A 751 -36.44 -10.92 8.53
C LYS A 751 -35.33 -9.86 8.67
N ARG A 752 -34.11 -10.15 8.19
CA ARG A 752 -32.95 -9.23 8.24
C ARG A 752 -32.72 -8.48 6.94
N LEU A 753 -33.59 -8.66 5.94
CA LEU A 753 -33.47 -7.99 4.66
C LEU A 753 -33.65 -6.48 4.83
N VAL A 754 -32.68 -5.74 4.30
CA VAL A 754 -32.59 -4.28 4.25
C VAL A 754 -32.94 -3.79 2.85
N ALA A 755 -32.45 -4.47 1.82
CA ALA A 755 -32.71 -4.08 0.43
C ALA A 755 -32.96 -5.28 -0.50
N LEU A 756 -33.83 -5.06 -1.49
CA LEU A 756 -34.20 -6.05 -2.50
C LEU A 756 -34.19 -5.44 -3.90
N ASP A 757 -33.36 -5.98 -4.78
CA ASP A 757 -33.34 -5.61 -6.19
C ASP A 757 -34.03 -6.71 -7.02
N LEU A 758 -35.15 -6.35 -7.66
CA LEU A 758 -35.96 -7.18 -8.54
C LEU A 758 -36.10 -6.54 -9.94
N LYS A 759 -35.18 -5.65 -10.30
CA LYS A 759 -35.19 -4.96 -11.59
C LYS A 759 -35.21 -5.91 -12.78
N GLY A 760 -35.91 -5.56 -13.86
CA GLY A 760 -35.81 -6.32 -15.13
C GLY A 760 -36.45 -7.70 -15.09
N ASN A 761 -37.39 -7.93 -14.19
CA ASN A 761 -38.19 -9.15 -14.12
C ASN A 761 -39.54 -8.98 -14.85
N ARG A 762 -40.48 -9.90 -14.63
CA ARG A 762 -41.82 -9.92 -15.24
C ARG A 762 -42.92 -9.81 -14.18
N LEU A 763 -42.61 -9.20 -13.04
CA LEU A 763 -43.50 -9.11 -11.89
C LEU A 763 -44.68 -8.18 -12.18
N ARG A 764 -45.86 -8.56 -11.69
CA ARG A 764 -47.11 -7.79 -11.85
C ARG A 764 -47.70 -7.32 -10.52
N TYR A 765 -47.29 -7.94 -9.43
CA TYR A 765 -47.75 -7.66 -8.08
C TYR A 765 -46.65 -8.01 -7.07
N ILE A 766 -46.74 -7.43 -5.88
CA ILE A 766 -45.99 -7.82 -4.69
C ILE A 766 -46.99 -8.43 -3.70
N PRO A 767 -46.68 -9.56 -3.03
CA PRO A 767 -47.60 -10.19 -2.06
C PRO A 767 -47.96 -9.25 -0.89
N MET A 768 -49.13 -9.47 -0.28
CA MET A 768 -49.60 -8.62 0.84
C MET A 768 -48.73 -8.77 2.09
N GLU A 769 -48.05 -9.91 2.21
CA GLU A 769 -47.08 -10.28 3.23
C GLU A 769 -45.79 -9.44 3.16
N PHE A 770 -45.66 -8.55 2.16
CA PHE A 770 -44.66 -7.50 2.15
C PHE A 770 -45.08 -6.37 3.12
N ASP A 771 -44.85 -6.60 4.41
CA ASP A 771 -45.29 -5.74 5.51
C ASP A 771 -44.23 -5.61 6.63
N LEU A 772 -44.56 -4.86 7.68
CA LEU A 772 -43.65 -4.62 8.80
C LEU A 772 -43.34 -5.88 9.62
N GLU A 773 -44.24 -6.87 9.63
CA GLU A 773 -44.05 -8.13 10.37
C GLU A 773 -42.92 -8.96 9.76
N ASN A 774 -42.87 -9.01 8.44
CA ASN A 774 -41.85 -9.75 7.70
C ASN A 774 -40.59 -8.91 7.41
N PHE A 775 -40.71 -7.58 7.34
CA PHE A 775 -39.63 -6.66 6.93
C PHE A 775 -39.37 -5.51 7.92
N PRO A 776 -38.92 -5.79 9.16
CA PRO A 776 -38.72 -4.75 10.17
C PRO A 776 -37.55 -3.78 9.88
N TYR A 777 -36.58 -4.19 9.06
CA TYR A 777 -35.36 -3.42 8.76
C TYR A 777 -35.26 -2.94 7.31
N PHE A 778 -36.31 -3.14 6.53
CA PHE A 778 -36.27 -2.97 5.08
C PHE A 778 -36.40 -1.50 4.68
N THR A 779 -35.47 -1.01 3.86
CA THR A 779 -35.33 0.41 3.53
C THR A 779 -35.38 0.70 2.03
N GLY A 780 -35.14 -0.28 1.15
CA GLY A 780 -34.98 -0.01 -0.27
C GLY A 780 -35.42 -1.15 -1.19
N VAL A 781 -36.22 -0.85 -2.21
CA VAL A 781 -36.58 -1.81 -3.27
C VAL A 781 -36.40 -1.22 -4.67
N ASP A 782 -35.84 -2.03 -5.59
CA ASP A 782 -35.86 -1.75 -7.03
C ASP A 782 -36.80 -2.72 -7.75
N LEU A 783 -37.88 -2.18 -8.30
CA LEU A 783 -38.90 -2.85 -9.10
C LEU A 783 -38.90 -2.35 -10.55
N SER A 784 -37.88 -1.62 -10.97
CA SER A 784 -37.82 -1.02 -12.29
C SER A 784 -37.83 -2.09 -13.40
N ASN A 785 -38.31 -1.77 -14.60
CA ASN A 785 -38.36 -2.69 -15.73
C ASN A 785 -39.12 -3.99 -15.43
N ASN A 786 -40.31 -3.87 -14.83
CA ASN A 786 -41.24 -4.98 -14.58
C ASN A 786 -42.56 -4.75 -15.35
N ALA A 787 -43.66 -5.40 -14.93
CA ALA A 787 -44.96 -5.36 -15.58
C ALA A 787 -46.10 -4.94 -14.62
N PHE A 788 -45.83 -4.01 -13.69
CA PHE A 788 -46.84 -3.50 -12.77
C PHE A 788 -47.83 -2.58 -13.48
N SER A 789 -49.08 -3.03 -13.68
CA SER A 789 -50.16 -2.18 -14.21
C SER A 789 -50.86 -1.36 -13.12
N ILE A 790 -50.71 -1.78 -11.86
CA ILE A 790 -51.23 -1.12 -10.67
C ILE A 790 -50.04 -0.80 -9.78
N PHE A 791 -50.05 0.39 -9.18
CA PHE A 791 -49.00 0.79 -8.27
C PHE A 791 -48.97 -0.14 -7.04
N PRO A 792 -47.82 -0.72 -6.66
CA PRO A 792 -47.71 -1.65 -5.53
C PRO A 792 -47.73 -0.91 -4.17
N SER A 793 -48.88 -0.35 -3.79
CA SER A 793 -49.00 0.53 -2.62
C SER A 793 -48.70 -0.13 -1.27
N ASN A 794 -48.78 -1.46 -1.17
CA ASN A 794 -48.49 -2.21 0.05
C ASN A 794 -47.05 -2.05 0.53
N ILE A 795 -46.08 -1.77 -0.36
CA ILE A 795 -44.67 -1.54 0.02
C ILE A 795 -44.51 -0.38 1.00
N PHE A 796 -45.45 0.58 1.00
CA PHE A 796 -45.41 1.75 1.86
C PHE A 796 -45.93 1.50 3.29
N ASN A 797 -46.46 0.31 3.56
CA ASN A 797 -46.81 -0.11 4.93
C ASN A 797 -45.57 -0.37 5.78
N VAL A 798 -44.40 -0.56 5.15
CA VAL A 798 -43.11 -0.71 5.84
C VAL A 798 -42.58 0.67 6.24
N GLN A 799 -42.65 0.99 7.53
CA GLN A 799 -42.32 2.33 8.03
C GLN A 799 -40.86 2.76 7.79
N ALA A 800 -39.94 1.80 7.75
CA ALA A 800 -38.52 2.04 7.50
C ALA A 800 -38.18 2.26 6.01
N MET A 801 -39.15 2.06 5.10
CA MET A 801 -38.97 2.21 3.66
C MET A 801 -38.52 3.63 3.32
N SER A 802 -37.34 3.78 2.74
CA SER A 802 -36.71 5.06 2.39
C SER A 802 -36.65 5.27 0.88
N LYS A 803 -36.44 4.21 0.09
CA LYS A 803 -36.24 4.33 -1.35
C LYS A 803 -37.03 3.28 -2.14
N VAL A 804 -37.78 3.74 -3.14
CA VAL A 804 -38.52 2.88 -4.07
C VAL A 804 -38.18 3.29 -5.50
N LEU A 805 -37.68 2.35 -6.29
CA LEU A 805 -37.46 2.52 -7.72
C LEU A 805 -38.49 1.69 -8.48
N LEU A 806 -39.28 2.34 -9.33
CA LEU A 806 -40.39 1.75 -10.10
C LEU A 806 -40.36 2.25 -11.55
N SER A 807 -39.17 2.59 -12.05
CA SER A 807 -38.98 3.11 -13.41
C SER A 807 -39.39 2.08 -14.47
N GLY A 808 -40.04 2.51 -15.55
CA GLY A 808 -40.29 1.68 -16.73
C GLY A 808 -41.10 0.41 -16.49
N GLN A 809 -42.43 0.51 -16.40
CA GLN A 809 -43.31 -0.66 -16.28
C GLN A 809 -43.97 -0.97 -17.61
N PHE A 810 -43.70 -2.16 -18.15
CA PHE A 810 -44.09 -2.55 -19.49
C PHE A 810 -44.81 -3.89 -19.54
N GLU A 811 -45.78 -4.00 -20.45
CA GLU A 811 -46.44 -5.25 -20.80
C GLU A 811 -46.37 -5.51 -22.31
N ILE A 812 -46.37 -6.79 -22.70
CA ILE A 812 -46.40 -7.19 -24.11
C ILE A 812 -47.86 -7.37 -24.55
N LYS A 813 -48.29 -6.59 -25.55
CA LYS A 813 -49.61 -6.73 -26.20
C LYS A 813 -49.46 -7.24 -27.63
N LYS A 814 -50.41 -8.05 -28.09
CA LYS A 814 -50.53 -8.38 -29.52
C LYS A 814 -51.38 -7.33 -30.22
N MET A 815 -50.77 -6.57 -31.13
CA MET A 815 -51.45 -5.62 -31.99
C MET A 815 -51.20 -6.01 -33.46
N ASN A 816 -52.27 -6.23 -34.22
CA ASN A 816 -52.20 -6.62 -35.65
C ASN A 816 -51.27 -7.82 -35.92
N GLY A 817 -51.27 -8.82 -35.04
CA GLY A 817 -50.42 -10.02 -35.17
C GLY A 817 -48.95 -9.84 -34.78
N LYS A 818 -48.51 -8.63 -34.41
CA LYS A 818 -47.16 -8.36 -33.89
C LYS A 818 -47.19 -8.14 -32.37
N GLU A 819 -46.17 -8.60 -31.68
CA GLU A 819 -45.97 -8.29 -30.26
C GLU A 819 -45.39 -6.88 -30.14
N VAL A 820 -46.03 -6.04 -29.32
CA VAL A 820 -45.67 -4.65 -29.07
C VAL A 820 -45.57 -4.47 -27.56
N THR A 821 -44.43 -3.95 -27.11
CA THR A 821 -44.22 -3.56 -25.72
C THR A 821 -44.88 -2.21 -25.48
N VAL A 822 -45.74 -2.12 -24.47
CA VAL A 822 -46.44 -0.88 -24.11
C VAL A 822 -46.29 -0.58 -22.62
N PRO A 823 -46.18 0.70 -22.22
CA PRO A 823 -46.23 1.09 -20.81
C PRO A 823 -47.56 0.67 -20.17
N CYS A 824 -47.52 0.09 -18.96
CA CYS A 824 -48.69 -0.40 -18.27
C CYS A 824 -49.04 0.35 -16.98
N LEU A 825 -48.09 1.03 -16.33
CA LEU A 825 -48.36 1.80 -15.11
C LEU A 825 -48.87 3.20 -15.46
N LYS A 826 -50.13 3.48 -15.13
CA LYS A 826 -50.81 4.74 -15.49
C LYS A 826 -51.31 5.58 -14.32
N ALA A 827 -51.71 4.91 -13.25
CA ALA A 827 -52.29 5.56 -12.08
C ALA A 827 -51.22 5.80 -11.01
N PHE A 828 -51.20 7.00 -10.45
CA PHE A 828 -50.45 7.32 -9.25
C PHE A 828 -51.28 6.95 -8.00
N PRO A 829 -50.67 6.41 -6.92
CA PRO A 829 -51.41 5.95 -5.76
C PRO A 829 -51.85 7.14 -4.88
N PRO A 830 -53.04 7.10 -4.26
CA PRO A 830 -53.48 8.15 -3.34
C PRO A 830 -52.77 8.04 -1.98
N ASN A 831 -52.70 9.16 -1.24
CA ASN A 831 -52.20 9.23 0.15
C ASN A 831 -50.76 8.73 0.38
N LEU A 832 -49.85 8.92 -0.59
CA LEU A 832 -48.46 8.53 -0.44
C LEU A 832 -47.75 9.27 0.72
N SER A 833 -48.28 10.42 1.15
CA SER A 833 -47.85 11.18 2.35
C SER A 833 -47.85 10.36 3.65
N LYS A 834 -48.60 9.25 3.72
CA LYS A 834 -48.59 8.33 4.87
C LYS A 834 -47.31 7.49 4.97
N ALA A 835 -46.52 7.40 3.90
CA ALA A 835 -45.22 6.73 3.89
C ALA A 835 -44.15 7.64 4.53
N LEU A 836 -44.19 7.80 5.85
CA LEU A 836 -43.36 8.77 6.59
C LEU A 836 -41.85 8.53 6.45
N GLY A 837 -41.43 7.29 6.21
CA GLY A 837 -40.02 6.93 6.00
C GLY A 837 -39.50 7.25 4.61
N LEU A 838 -40.39 7.38 3.61
CA LEU A 838 -40.01 7.47 2.20
C LEU A 838 -39.29 8.79 1.91
N ARG A 839 -38.14 8.72 1.25
CA ARG A 839 -37.30 9.87 0.88
C ARG A 839 -37.00 9.94 -0.61
N ALA A 840 -36.97 8.80 -1.30
CA ALA A 840 -36.69 8.74 -2.72
C ALA A 840 -37.73 7.87 -3.44
N LEU A 841 -38.34 8.42 -4.50
CA LEU A 841 -39.23 7.69 -5.39
C LEU A 841 -38.85 7.93 -6.85
N ASP A 842 -38.60 6.86 -7.60
CA ASP A 842 -38.42 6.92 -9.05
C ASP A 842 -39.58 6.23 -9.76
N ILE A 843 -40.35 6.98 -10.53
CA ILE A 843 -41.45 6.49 -11.38
C ILE A 843 -41.25 6.89 -12.84
N SER A 844 -39.99 7.15 -13.24
CA SER A 844 -39.65 7.57 -14.59
C SER A 844 -39.97 6.51 -15.65
N GLY A 845 -40.07 6.90 -16.92
CA GLY A 845 -40.24 5.97 -18.04
C GLY A 845 -41.57 5.19 -18.05
N ASN A 846 -42.59 5.70 -17.35
CA ASN A 846 -43.92 5.11 -17.26
C ASN A 846 -44.94 5.91 -18.12
N ASP A 847 -46.23 5.68 -17.90
CA ASP A 847 -47.32 6.43 -18.53
C ASP A 847 -48.26 7.02 -17.45
N ILE A 848 -47.66 7.54 -16.38
CA ILE A 848 -48.39 8.18 -15.27
C ILE A 848 -49.16 9.38 -15.81
N ARG A 849 -50.47 9.41 -15.53
CA ARG A 849 -51.39 10.40 -16.12
C ARG A 849 -51.59 11.63 -15.26
N LYS A 850 -51.89 11.46 -13.98
CA LYS A 850 -52.24 12.58 -13.10
C LYS A 850 -51.68 12.42 -11.70
N ILE A 851 -51.09 13.48 -11.17
CA ILE A 851 -50.70 13.62 -9.76
C ILE A 851 -51.37 14.90 -9.23
N PRO A 852 -52.54 14.81 -8.58
CA PRO A 852 -53.20 15.97 -8.02
C PRO A 852 -52.43 16.52 -6.80
N GLU A 853 -52.63 17.80 -6.50
CA GLU A 853 -51.98 18.49 -5.36
C GLU A 853 -52.18 17.72 -4.04
N THR A 854 -53.36 17.14 -3.82
CA THR A 854 -53.72 16.37 -2.62
C THR A 854 -52.94 15.07 -2.44
N ASP A 855 -52.44 14.49 -3.53
CA ASP A 855 -51.68 13.24 -3.52
C ASP A 855 -50.17 13.46 -3.74
N PHE A 856 -49.73 14.73 -3.84
CA PHE A 856 -48.33 15.05 -4.04
C PHE A 856 -47.49 14.58 -2.82
N PRO A 857 -46.38 13.84 -3.04
CA PRO A 857 -45.59 13.30 -1.94
C PRO A 857 -44.60 14.33 -1.37
N THR A 858 -45.08 15.18 -0.47
CA THR A 858 -44.33 16.32 0.09
C THR A 858 -43.13 15.93 0.96
N GLN A 859 -43.04 14.67 1.40
CA GLN A 859 -41.97 14.17 2.26
C GLN A 859 -40.70 13.72 1.51
N LEU A 860 -40.72 13.68 0.18
CA LEU A 860 -39.59 13.21 -0.63
C LEU A 860 -38.45 14.23 -0.67
N ALA A 861 -37.23 13.71 -0.59
CA ALA A 861 -36.00 14.45 -0.90
C ALA A 861 -35.61 14.30 -2.38
N GLU A 862 -35.95 13.17 -3.01
CA GLU A 862 -35.71 12.88 -4.42
C GLU A 862 -36.98 12.33 -5.07
N PHE A 863 -37.44 12.93 -6.16
CA PHE A 863 -38.59 12.47 -6.93
C PHE A 863 -38.30 12.52 -8.42
N ASN A 864 -38.30 11.36 -9.07
CA ASN A 864 -38.06 11.26 -10.50
C ASN A 864 -39.34 10.88 -11.25
N VAL A 865 -39.81 11.79 -12.10
CA VAL A 865 -41.01 11.64 -12.94
C VAL A 865 -40.71 11.78 -14.44
N GLN A 866 -39.44 11.82 -14.83
CA GLN A 866 -39.02 11.95 -16.22
C GLN A 866 -39.61 10.86 -17.12
N SER A 867 -39.71 11.13 -18.41
CA SER A 867 -40.21 10.20 -19.42
C SER A 867 -41.63 9.67 -19.14
N ASN A 868 -42.48 10.51 -18.54
CA ASN A 868 -43.93 10.29 -18.45
C ASN A 868 -44.65 11.33 -19.34
N PRO A 869 -44.90 11.03 -20.62
CA PRO A 869 -45.29 12.05 -21.60
C PRO A 869 -46.71 12.59 -21.42
N ASN A 870 -47.58 11.84 -20.75
CA ASN A 870 -48.97 12.22 -20.50
C ASN A 870 -49.21 12.70 -19.06
N LEU A 871 -48.16 13.10 -18.35
CA LEU A 871 -48.24 13.50 -16.96
C LEU A 871 -48.76 14.93 -16.82
N GLU A 872 -49.85 15.06 -16.07
CA GLU A 872 -50.34 16.32 -15.51
C GLU A 872 -50.10 16.30 -13.99
N MET A 873 -49.33 17.26 -13.47
CA MET A 873 -49.09 17.37 -12.03
C MET A 873 -49.22 18.79 -11.49
N VAL A 874 -49.74 18.88 -10.28
CA VAL A 874 -49.87 20.13 -9.52
C VAL A 874 -48.91 20.05 -8.33
N ILE A 875 -47.90 20.90 -8.31
CA ILE A 875 -46.91 21.00 -7.23
C ILE A 875 -47.47 21.92 -6.13
N PRO A 876 -47.57 21.48 -4.87
CA PRO A 876 -47.96 22.36 -3.76
C PRO A 876 -46.96 23.50 -3.56
N SER A 877 -47.44 24.69 -3.17
CA SER A 877 -46.60 25.88 -2.95
C SER A 877 -45.44 25.66 -1.96
N GLU A 878 -45.66 24.85 -0.92
CA GLU A 878 -44.62 24.50 0.05
C GLU A 878 -43.49 23.66 -0.57
N VAL A 879 -43.83 22.75 -1.48
CA VAL A 879 -42.86 21.92 -2.19
C VAL A 879 -42.07 22.76 -3.18
N CYS A 880 -42.73 23.69 -3.89
CA CYS A 880 -42.04 24.61 -4.79
C CYS A 880 -40.93 25.39 -4.05
N THR A 881 -41.22 25.81 -2.81
CA THR A 881 -40.24 26.45 -1.93
C THR A 881 -39.09 25.50 -1.56
N PHE A 882 -39.36 24.22 -1.28
CA PHE A 882 -38.32 23.22 -1.01
C PHE A 882 -37.40 22.97 -2.21
N ILE A 883 -37.96 22.92 -3.42
CA ILE A 883 -37.20 22.79 -4.66
C ILE A 883 -36.29 24.01 -4.84
N GLN A 884 -36.82 25.22 -4.67
CA GLN A 884 -36.04 26.46 -4.76
C GLN A 884 -34.86 26.50 -3.77
N MET A 885 -35.04 25.95 -2.57
CA MET A 885 -34.01 25.88 -1.54
C MET A 885 -33.03 24.71 -1.70
N GLY A 886 -33.17 23.89 -2.75
CA GLY A 886 -32.35 22.68 -2.96
C GLY A 886 -32.57 21.60 -1.90
N ARG A 887 -33.73 21.59 -1.23
CA ARG A 887 -34.10 20.58 -0.21
C ARG A 887 -34.81 19.36 -0.81
N MET A 888 -35.35 19.50 -2.02
CA MET A 888 -35.95 18.43 -2.80
C MET A 888 -35.43 18.49 -4.23
N TYR A 889 -34.96 17.35 -4.75
CA TYR A 889 -34.58 17.17 -6.14
C TYR A 889 -35.76 16.58 -6.91
N LEU A 890 -36.28 17.33 -7.87
CA LEU A 890 -37.30 16.89 -8.81
C LEU A 890 -36.68 16.70 -10.20
N TYR A 891 -36.75 15.49 -10.73
CA TYR A 891 -36.34 15.18 -12.09
C TYR A 891 -37.58 15.11 -12.98
N TYR A 892 -37.65 15.96 -14.00
CA TYR A 892 -38.80 16.10 -14.89
C TYR A 892 -38.35 16.45 -16.32
N ASP A 893 -39.27 16.35 -17.28
CA ASP A 893 -39.08 16.83 -18.64
C ASP A 893 -39.83 18.15 -18.84
N ALA A 894 -39.22 19.13 -19.49
CA ALA A 894 -39.84 20.44 -19.75
C ALA A 894 -41.14 20.38 -20.57
N THR A 895 -41.43 19.25 -21.23
CA THR A 895 -42.67 19.04 -22.00
C THR A 895 -43.85 18.56 -21.16
N GLN A 896 -43.64 18.25 -19.87
CA GLN A 896 -44.70 17.76 -18.99
C GLN A 896 -45.60 18.91 -18.51
N MET A 897 -46.89 18.66 -18.30
CA MET A 897 -47.80 19.66 -17.78
C MET A 897 -47.62 19.78 -16.25
N ILE A 898 -46.78 20.71 -15.83
CA ILE A 898 -46.43 20.96 -14.43
C ILE A 898 -46.95 22.35 -14.04
N THR A 899 -47.78 22.42 -13.02
CA THR A 899 -48.39 23.67 -12.54
C THR A 899 -48.18 23.84 -11.03
N GLY A 900 -48.29 25.07 -10.52
CA GLY A 900 -48.18 25.35 -9.07
C GLY A 900 -46.76 25.60 -8.58
N CYS A 901 -45.78 25.68 -9.49
CA CYS A 901 -44.41 26.05 -9.15
C CYS A 901 -43.79 26.94 -10.24
N PRO A 902 -43.84 28.28 -10.09
CA PRO A 902 -43.43 29.23 -11.12
C PRO A 902 -41.97 29.09 -11.58
N ILE A 903 -41.07 28.58 -10.74
CA ILE A 903 -39.66 28.37 -11.10
C ILE A 903 -39.42 27.18 -12.04
N LEU A 904 -40.43 26.32 -12.23
CA LEU A 904 -40.41 25.16 -13.12
C LEU A 904 -41.34 25.32 -14.34
N GLU A 905 -42.20 26.34 -14.32
CA GLU A 905 -43.07 26.70 -15.43
C GLU A 905 -42.20 27.29 -16.55
N THR A 906 -41.83 26.46 -17.54
CA THR A 906 -41.19 26.94 -18.76
C THR A 906 -42.21 27.68 -19.63
N GLU A 907 -41.80 28.77 -20.29
CA GLU A 907 -42.63 29.74 -21.06
C GLU A 907 -43.45 29.18 -22.27
N ASN A 908 -43.73 27.88 -22.37
CA ASN A 908 -44.54 27.31 -23.45
C ASN A 908 -45.94 26.87 -23.03
#